data_AF-A0A8G1YTV0-F1
#
_entry.id   AF-A0A8G1YTV0-F1
#
_cell.length_a   1.000
_cell.length_b   1.000
_cell.length_c   1.000
_cell.angle_alpha   90.00
_cell.angle_beta   90.00
_cell.angle_gamma   90.00
#
_symmetry.space_group_name_H-M   'P 1'
#
loop_
_entity.id
_entity.type
_entity.pdbx_description
1 polymer ?
#
loop_
_entity_poly.entity_id
_entity_poly.type
_entity_poly.pdbx_seq_one_letter_code
_entity_poly.pdbx_strand_id
1 'polypeptide(L)'
;MARPATAAVRLLTGEREPVRLATTVNVILYGLQTIDDVPAAVGDRVLVKDQADPTQNGIYTVSEGGWFRAADARTARTLQKGTTVHTQVGSANSDRVFQFTADEPVVGTDAIAIIPFVPPDISDVVDEVEALRDETQVLKDATEASAGQAAASASTSAANAGQTAADVVTTAANLASAQAARDASLYGKGIFPTIAAAIGLGVVGSGAIAAGSGGTDGAFDLAFTGGAGSGAAGRFVVAGGALTQILVTAPGFYTVAPSFNFAASAGLAGAAAAVVLGTNAAVGEYFWTEVSTGVLGLYNVTAGPAATDTGVRAATSALLSNIDSLAMIEGLSVPTAKLVEAAGSVSPSVYRSYSFVSGETIEHVVVAKAGERSALQLIHAAAGASYTANFNLEEGLVSSSSGANLVSTAMADLGGGWYECKAVVLVAANVTNNVQARMSAAGALPYAADGVSGMYIRSIVLRKQGLTANLFPSSDPANAAFTKQSVTVTTTTSPYEPVLIPLSPIVDDLDVIVRGRMTASRVVEPAVSGSPSTWQAKSVAVGDLIVWKVIAKRAERKRLNLFSNSAAAIDCTFDLELGTVSQGGAAVTAASVLALGNGWFECTVEATATALASSNWQHRIFKDTGTHPYVGDGVSGLYIQRSEFRINGGTDAFFSSEDLSTSSWSKSAGLTVTPNAALYLGLLADPSNIGGDPYDDGSEALVGLKWAALGSSITIGAYYATLLAGQTGMVLTNLGASGSALGLSTTAYPSYGMSNKIVDIPADTEFVTLEPGPNAFGAQETPLGAFGDTTYATHYGSLWAACVAIRAQAPNAKIVMIGTYSGGPGHATHRVGRVNGQGNTMDQFFKAEREVAHALGIPFIDISQSGMGYLTSTLYMADELHPNAAGSLRHATYDAECLRQMARRGLFGA
;
A
#
# COMPACT_ATOMS: atom_id res chain seq x y z
N MET A 1 -84.64 53.02 35.05
CA MET A 1 -85.01 52.52 36.39
C MET A 1 -84.33 53.45 37.40
N ALA A 2 -85.08 54.38 37.99
CA ALA A 2 -84.54 55.38 38.93
C ALA A 2 -84.06 54.68 40.20
N ARG A 3 -82.78 54.85 40.58
CA ARG A 3 -82.24 54.29 41.82
C ARG A 3 -82.36 55.31 42.95
N PRO A 4 -83.20 55.06 43.97
CA PRO A 4 -83.27 55.86 45.19
C PRO A 4 -82.15 55.39 46.13
N ALA A 5 -81.10 56.17 46.32
CA ALA A 5 -80.02 55.80 47.27
C ALA A 5 -79.25 56.97 47.89
N THR A 6 -79.64 58.22 47.65
CA THR A 6 -78.82 59.38 48.04
C THR A 6 -78.83 59.68 49.54
N ALA A 7 -79.80 59.17 50.31
CA ALA A 7 -79.88 59.44 51.75
C ALA A 7 -79.14 58.41 52.63
N ALA A 8 -79.04 57.13 52.20
CA ALA A 8 -78.47 56.06 53.03
C ALA A 8 -76.96 55.85 52.84
N VAL A 9 -76.40 56.20 51.67
CA VAL A 9 -74.96 56.05 51.39
C VAL A 9 -74.11 57.12 52.11
N ARG A 10 -74.69 58.30 52.36
CA ARG A 10 -73.98 59.42 52.98
C ARG A 10 -73.61 59.20 54.45
N LEU A 11 -74.31 58.31 55.16
CA LEU A 11 -73.96 57.99 56.55
C LEU A 11 -72.73 57.09 56.68
N LEU A 12 -72.33 56.35 55.63
CA LEU A 12 -71.17 55.45 55.66
C LEU A 12 -69.87 56.07 55.16
N THR A 13 -69.92 57.15 54.37
CA THR A 13 -68.72 57.76 53.76
C THR A 13 -68.06 58.84 54.62
N GLY A 14 -68.62 59.16 55.80
CA GLY A 14 -68.10 60.24 56.65
C GLY A 14 -68.35 61.65 56.11
N GLU A 15 -69.07 61.82 54.99
CA GLU A 15 -69.32 63.13 54.39
C GLU A 15 -70.57 63.82 54.96
N ARG A 16 -70.47 65.09 55.36
CA ARG A 16 -71.59 65.91 55.85
C ARG A 16 -72.31 66.61 54.73
N GLU A 17 -73.55 67.05 55.00
CA GLU A 17 -74.27 67.90 54.05
C GLU A 17 -73.46 69.13 53.65
N PRO A 18 -73.42 69.48 52.35
CA PRO A 18 -72.57 70.57 51.90
C PRO A 18 -73.01 71.84 52.61
N VAL A 19 -72.02 72.64 52.96
CA VAL A 19 -72.26 73.97 53.51
C VAL A 19 -72.26 74.96 52.36
N ARG A 20 -73.10 75.97 52.45
CA ARG A 20 -73.09 77.05 51.47
C ARG A 20 -71.81 77.87 51.61
N LEU A 21 -71.41 78.19 52.83
CA LEU A 21 -70.30 79.08 53.16
C LEU A 21 -69.36 78.45 54.19
N ALA A 22 -68.11 78.92 54.25
CA ALA A 22 -67.20 78.64 55.35
C ALA A 22 -66.58 79.93 55.85
N THR A 23 -66.37 80.02 57.16
CA THR A 23 -65.67 81.18 57.74
C THR A 23 -64.27 81.30 57.17
N THR A 24 -63.74 82.52 57.18
CA THR A 24 -62.32 82.83 56.94
C THR A 24 -61.65 83.45 58.18
N VAL A 25 -62.46 83.85 59.15
CA VAL A 25 -62.08 84.53 60.41
C VAL A 25 -63.08 84.20 61.51
N ASN A 26 -62.79 84.62 62.74
CA ASN A 26 -63.72 84.49 63.86
C ASN A 26 -64.98 85.33 63.66
N VAL A 27 -66.16 84.71 63.80
CA VAL A 27 -67.49 85.35 63.68
C VAL A 27 -68.28 85.23 64.97
N ILE A 28 -69.32 86.05 65.14
CA ILE A 28 -70.32 85.83 66.20
C ILE A 28 -71.35 84.79 65.73
N LEU A 29 -71.85 83.92 66.60
CA LEU A 29 -72.84 82.90 66.22
C LEU A 29 -74.28 83.39 66.42
N TYR A 30 -74.59 84.58 65.89
CA TYR A 30 -75.88 85.26 66.04
C TYR A 30 -76.16 86.20 64.86
N GLY A 31 -77.40 86.24 64.39
CA GLY A 31 -77.85 87.17 63.34
C GLY A 31 -77.31 86.86 61.94
N LEU A 32 -77.79 87.58 60.94
CA LEU A 32 -77.31 87.46 59.55
C LEU A 32 -75.99 88.23 59.38
N GLN A 33 -75.00 87.59 58.77
CA GLN A 33 -73.65 88.13 58.57
C GLN A 33 -73.13 87.80 57.18
N THR A 34 -72.13 88.56 56.72
CA THR A 34 -71.37 88.21 55.52
C THR A 34 -70.26 87.23 55.91
N ILE A 35 -70.23 86.07 55.26
CA ILE A 35 -69.23 85.03 55.47
C ILE A 35 -68.51 84.80 54.15
N ASP A 36 -67.19 84.91 54.14
CA ASP A 36 -66.34 84.75 52.94
C ASP A 36 -66.83 85.62 51.76
N ASP A 37 -67.06 86.91 52.06
CA ASP A 37 -67.60 87.96 51.17
C ASP A 37 -69.01 87.73 50.62
N VAL A 38 -69.73 86.72 51.10
CA VAL A 38 -71.10 86.41 50.67
C VAL A 38 -72.09 86.59 51.83
N PRO A 39 -73.19 87.36 51.67
CA PRO A 39 -74.23 87.45 52.68
C PRO A 39 -74.87 86.09 52.97
N ALA A 40 -74.91 85.70 54.25
CA ALA A 40 -75.62 84.53 54.71
C ALA A 40 -77.12 84.85 54.92
N ALA A 41 -77.99 83.92 54.54
CA ALA A 41 -79.43 83.98 54.74
C ALA A 41 -79.89 82.98 55.81
N VAL A 42 -81.09 83.19 56.36
CA VAL A 42 -81.71 82.24 57.31
C VAL A 42 -81.79 80.85 56.68
N GLY A 43 -81.34 79.83 57.42
CA GLY A 43 -81.33 78.44 56.96
C GLY A 43 -80.06 78.04 56.20
N ASP A 44 -79.19 78.99 55.85
CA ASP A 44 -77.90 78.65 55.24
C ASP A 44 -77.07 77.79 56.20
N ARG A 45 -76.40 76.79 55.63
CA ARG A 45 -75.42 75.98 56.36
C ARG A 45 -74.05 76.61 56.20
N VAL A 46 -73.38 76.89 57.31
CA VAL A 46 -72.06 77.52 57.35
C VAL A 46 -71.09 76.61 58.10
N LEU A 47 -69.95 76.30 57.49
CA LEU A 47 -68.82 75.69 58.18
C LEU A 47 -68.09 76.78 58.96
N VAL A 48 -68.26 76.75 60.27
CA VAL A 48 -67.55 77.60 61.21
C VAL A 48 -66.26 76.89 61.60
N LYS A 49 -65.14 77.34 61.05
CA LYS A 49 -63.83 76.67 61.22
C LYS A 49 -62.75 77.56 61.83
N ASP A 50 -62.96 78.87 61.90
CA ASP A 50 -61.95 79.84 62.36
C ASP A 50 -62.37 80.58 63.63
N GLN A 51 -63.09 79.92 64.55
CA GLN A 51 -63.38 80.52 65.86
C GLN A 51 -62.12 80.64 66.71
N ALA A 52 -62.06 81.72 67.48
CA ALA A 52 -61.01 81.91 68.48
C ALA A 52 -61.10 80.87 69.60
N ASP A 53 -62.33 80.45 69.96
CA ASP A 53 -62.57 79.26 70.76
C ASP A 53 -62.87 78.07 69.84
N PRO A 54 -61.91 77.15 69.63
CA PRO A 54 -62.07 76.04 68.69
C PRO A 54 -63.12 75.01 69.15
N THR A 55 -63.61 75.06 70.39
CA THR A 55 -64.76 74.23 70.80
C THR A 55 -66.03 74.65 70.06
N GLN A 56 -66.10 75.91 69.59
CA GLN A 56 -67.22 76.47 68.82
C GLN A 56 -67.17 76.11 67.34
N ASN A 57 -66.04 75.60 66.82
CA ASN A 57 -65.96 75.16 65.43
C ASN A 57 -66.93 74.01 65.14
N GLY A 58 -67.46 73.94 63.93
CA GLY A 58 -68.41 72.94 63.47
C GLY A 58 -69.29 73.47 62.34
N ILE A 59 -70.36 72.74 62.01
CA ILE A 59 -71.32 73.19 61.00
C ILE A 59 -72.52 73.79 61.70
N TYR A 60 -72.95 74.97 61.27
CA TYR A 60 -74.07 75.71 61.83
C TYR A 60 -75.14 76.03 60.78
N THR A 61 -76.38 76.15 61.21
CA THR A 61 -77.48 76.70 60.45
C THR A 61 -77.74 78.13 60.92
N VAL A 62 -77.69 79.07 59.98
CA VAL A 62 -77.81 80.51 60.20
C VAL A 62 -79.24 80.89 60.60
N SER A 63 -79.37 81.83 61.54
CA SER A 63 -80.65 82.37 62.02
C SER A 63 -80.55 83.89 62.23
N GLU A 64 -81.70 84.59 62.26
CA GLU A 64 -81.78 85.98 62.72
C GLU A 64 -81.46 86.12 64.22
N GLY A 65 -81.63 85.04 64.98
CA GLY A 65 -81.19 84.89 66.37
C GLY A 65 -79.87 84.13 66.50
N GLY A 66 -79.70 83.39 67.60
CA GLY A 66 -78.53 82.53 67.79
C GLY A 66 -78.45 81.43 66.73
N TRP A 67 -77.26 81.17 66.20
CA TRP A 67 -77.05 80.07 65.26
C TRP A 67 -77.05 78.74 65.99
N PHE A 68 -77.54 77.70 65.32
CA PHE A 68 -77.61 76.35 65.89
C PHE A 68 -76.68 75.43 65.12
N ARG A 69 -75.95 74.53 65.79
CA ARG A 69 -75.18 73.49 65.07
C ARG A 69 -76.11 72.71 64.15
N ALA A 70 -75.70 72.38 62.94
CA ALA A 70 -76.52 71.64 61.99
C ALA A 70 -76.83 70.23 62.53
N ALA A 71 -78.02 69.68 62.26
CA ALA A 71 -78.52 68.46 62.88
C ALA A 71 -77.63 67.22 62.63
N ASP A 72 -76.98 67.16 61.48
CA ASP A 72 -76.05 66.11 61.04
C ASP A 72 -74.61 66.32 61.55
N ALA A 73 -74.38 67.33 62.40
CA ALA A 73 -73.07 67.80 62.84
C ALA A 73 -73.05 68.16 64.35
N ARG A 74 -73.65 67.32 65.20
CA ARG A 74 -73.81 67.57 66.66
C ARG A 74 -73.20 66.52 67.58
N THR A 75 -72.61 65.46 67.05
CA THR A 75 -72.08 64.34 67.84
C THR A 75 -70.60 64.12 67.55
N ALA A 76 -69.89 63.47 68.49
CA ALA A 76 -68.49 63.07 68.30
C ALA A 76 -68.30 62.29 67.00
N ARG A 77 -69.15 61.29 66.75
CA ARG A 77 -69.13 60.49 65.51
C ARG A 77 -69.31 61.32 64.24
N THR A 78 -70.08 62.39 64.29
CA THR A 78 -70.34 63.24 63.12
C THR A 78 -69.24 64.27 62.85
N LEU A 79 -68.37 64.56 63.82
CA LEU A 79 -67.30 65.55 63.71
C LEU A 79 -65.90 64.96 63.99
N GLN A 80 -65.79 63.63 63.96
CA GLN A 80 -64.53 62.91 64.16
C GLN A 80 -63.65 62.95 62.92
N LYS A 81 -62.37 62.62 63.12
CA LYS A 81 -61.35 62.46 62.09
C LYS A 81 -61.85 61.64 60.90
N GLY A 82 -61.57 62.15 59.71
CA GLY A 82 -62.01 61.54 58.45
C GLY A 82 -63.42 61.93 58.02
N THR A 83 -64.17 62.68 58.83
CA THR A 83 -65.39 63.34 58.36
C THR A 83 -65.01 64.46 57.40
N THR A 84 -65.71 64.59 56.27
CA THR A 84 -65.48 65.66 55.29
C THR A 84 -66.74 66.51 55.06
N VAL A 85 -66.56 67.72 54.54
CA VAL A 85 -67.65 68.60 54.13
C VAL A 85 -67.23 69.48 52.97
N HIS A 86 -68.12 69.64 52.00
CA HIS A 86 -67.92 70.48 50.81
C HIS A 86 -68.47 71.88 51.04
N THR A 87 -67.74 72.90 50.58
CA THR A 87 -68.18 74.31 50.56
C THR A 87 -68.58 74.73 49.15
N GLN A 88 -69.74 75.38 49.02
CA GLN A 88 -70.33 75.67 47.71
C GLN A 88 -69.94 77.04 47.14
N VAL A 89 -69.92 78.10 47.95
CA VAL A 89 -69.65 79.47 47.50
C VAL A 89 -68.80 80.22 48.51
N GLY A 90 -68.24 81.35 48.08
CA GLY A 90 -67.31 82.19 48.85
C GLY A 90 -66.08 82.57 48.03
N SER A 91 -65.44 83.67 48.38
CA SER A 91 -64.23 84.13 47.68
C SER A 91 -63.04 83.20 47.89
N ALA A 92 -62.78 82.79 49.14
CA ALA A 92 -61.61 82.02 49.51
C ALA A 92 -61.87 80.51 49.59
N ASN A 93 -63.10 80.10 49.91
CA ASN A 93 -63.44 78.72 50.23
C ASN A 93 -64.41 78.07 49.23
N SER A 94 -64.74 78.68 48.09
CA SER A 94 -65.56 78.02 47.06
C SER A 94 -64.93 76.70 46.58
N ASP A 95 -65.76 75.69 46.34
CA ASP A 95 -65.42 74.34 45.84
C ASP A 95 -64.36 73.56 46.65
N ARG A 96 -64.02 74.04 47.86
CA ARG A 96 -63.08 73.33 48.74
C ARG A 96 -63.78 72.20 49.50
N VAL A 97 -62.98 71.21 49.87
CA VAL A 97 -63.38 70.17 50.81
C VAL A 97 -62.59 70.38 52.09
N PHE A 98 -63.27 70.33 53.22
CA PHE A 98 -62.65 70.37 54.53
C PHE A 98 -62.83 69.03 55.21
N GLN A 99 -61.84 68.66 56.01
CA GLN A 99 -61.89 67.49 56.86
C GLN A 99 -61.79 67.86 58.33
N PHE A 100 -62.55 67.13 59.13
CA PHE A 100 -62.39 67.10 60.57
C PHE A 100 -61.19 66.20 60.89
N THR A 101 -60.38 66.61 61.85
CA THR A 101 -59.14 65.90 62.21
C THR A 101 -59.04 65.54 63.68
N ALA A 102 -59.99 65.98 64.50
CA ALA A 102 -60.07 65.62 65.91
C ALA A 102 -60.56 64.17 66.07
N ASP A 103 -59.86 63.37 66.87
CA ASP A 103 -60.24 61.99 67.19
C ASP A 103 -61.35 61.99 68.26
N GLU A 104 -62.56 61.55 67.87
CA GLU A 104 -63.76 61.43 68.73
C GLU A 104 -64.07 62.66 69.64
N PRO A 105 -64.18 63.90 69.10
CA PRO A 105 -64.33 65.10 69.93
C PRO A 105 -65.68 65.18 70.65
N VAL A 106 -65.65 65.49 71.96
CA VAL A 106 -66.86 65.85 72.72
C VAL A 106 -67.33 67.24 72.33
N VAL A 107 -68.46 67.32 71.63
CA VAL A 107 -68.98 68.57 71.06
C VAL A 107 -69.32 69.59 72.15
N GLY A 108 -68.73 70.78 72.04
CA GLY A 108 -68.91 71.87 73.01
C GLY A 108 -67.96 71.82 74.22
N THR A 109 -67.03 70.86 74.26
CA THR A 109 -65.99 70.76 75.30
C THR A 109 -64.61 70.63 74.68
N ASP A 110 -64.44 69.75 73.71
CA ASP A 110 -63.16 69.55 73.03
C ASP A 110 -63.00 70.51 71.84
N ALA A 111 -61.76 70.86 71.53
CA ALA A 111 -61.42 71.65 70.35
C ALA A 111 -61.71 70.85 69.07
N ILE A 112 -62.48 71.43 68.15
CA ILE A 112 -62.83 70.79 66.88
C ILE A 112 -61.89 71.34 65.79
N ALA A 113 -60.87 70.57 65.45
CA ALA A 113 -59.87 70.90 64.43
C ALA A 113 -60.38 70.56 63.02
N ILE A 114 -60.43 71.57 62.15
CA ILE A 114 -60.93 71.47 60.76
C ILE A 114 -59.88 72.04 59.83
N ILE A 115 -59.45 71.26 58.83
CA ILE A 115 -58.42 71.67 57.85
C ILE A 115 -58.89 71.37 56.42
N PRO A 116 -58.34 72.02 55.38
CA PRO A 116 -58.58 71.62 53.99
C PRO A 116 -58.21 70.14 53.76
N PHE A 117 -59.05 69.42 53.02
CA PHE A 117 -58.79 68.05 52.59
C PHE A 117 -57.86 68.07 51.37
N VAL A 118 -56.79 67.30 51.42
CA VAL A 118 -55.85 67.08 50.30
C VAL A 118 -55.93 65.59 49.95
N PRO A 119 -56.35 65.20 48.73
CA PRO A 119 -56.30 63.81 48.29
C PRO A 119 -54.85 63.29 48.29
N PRO A 120 -54.62 61.98 48.48
CA PRO A 120 -53.29 61.42 48.26
C PRO A 120 -52.82 61.68 46.82
N ASP A 121 -51.52 61.94 46.64
CA ASP A 121 -50.93 62.16 45.32
C ASP A 121 -51.00 60.86 44.51
N ILE A 122 -51.68 60.91 43.36
CA ILE A 122 -51.88 59.75 42.49
C ILE A 122 -50.72 59.58 41.50
N SER A 123 -49.84 60.57 41.38
CA SER A 123 -48.68 60.52 40.47
C SER A 123 -47.69 59.42 40.88
N ASP A 124 -47.37 59.32 42.16
CA ASP A 124 -46.49 58.26 42.69
C ASP A 124 -47.02 56.84 42.39
N VAL A 125 -48.35 56.66 42.45
CA VAL A 125 -48.99 55.37 42.14
C VAL A 125 -48.93 55.06 40.64
N VAL A 126 -49.04 56.08 39.78
CA VAL A 126 -48.91 55.90 38.32
C VAL A 126 -47.48 55.52 37.95
N ASP A 127 -46.48 56.18 38.54
CA ASP A 127 -45.07 55.90 38.28
C ASP A 127 -44.69 54.47 38.74
N GLU A 128 -45.19 54.01 39.90
CA GLU A 128 -45.00 52.62 40.35
C GLU A 128 -45.65 51.60 39.41
N VAL A 129 -46.84 51.88 38.90
CA VAL A 129 -47.55 50.98 37.97
C VAL A 129 -46.86 50.93 36.60
N GLU A 130 -46.34 52.06 36.11
CA GLU A 130 -45.56 52.10 34.87
C GLU A 130 -44.25 51.33 35.00
N ALA A 131 -43.52 51.50 36.11
CA ALA A 131 -42.30 50.73 36.39
C ALA A 131 -42.56 49.21 36.45
N LEU A 132 -43.62 48.77 37.14
CA LEU A 132 -44.00 47.36 37.21
C LEU A 132 -44.40 46.79 35.84
N ARG A 133 -45.07 47.59 34.99
CA ARG A 133 -45.42 47.20 33.63
C ARG A 133 -44.17 46.97 32.79
N ASP A 134 -43.20 47.86 32.87
CA ASP A 134 -41.94 47.76 32.11
C ASP A 134 -41.10 46.55 32.57
N GLU A 135 -40.99 46.31 33.89
CA GLU A 135 -40.36 45.10 34.43
C GLU A 135 -41.05 43.82 33.95
N THR A 136 -42.38 43.82 33.91
CA THR A 136 -43.17 42.67 33.42
C THR A 136 -42.95 42.43 31.93
N GLN A 137 -42.81 43.49 31.13
CA GLN A 137 -42.54 43.38 29.69
C GLN A 137 -41.15 42.78 29.43
N VAL A 138 -40.12 43.22 30.19
CA VAL A 138 -38.77 42.65 30.11
C VAL A 138 -38.77 41.15 30.43
N LEU A 139 -39.51 40.74 31.45
CA LEU A 139 -39.65 39.32 31.82
C LEU A 139 -40.34 38.50 30.73
N LYS A 140 -41.37 39.07 30.08
CA LYS A 140 -42.08 38.43 28.97
C LYS A 140 -41.16 38.24 27.77
N ASP A 141 -40.43 39.28 27.38
CA ASP A 141 -39.48 39.22 26.26
C ASP A 141 -38.35 38.21 26.53
N ALA A 142 -37.83 38.17 27.76
CA ALA A 142 -36.83 37.18 28.17
C ALA A 142 -37.38 35.74 28.14
N THR A 143 -38.65 35.56 28.49
CA THR A 143 -39.31 34.24 28.44
C THR A 143 -39.52 33.79 27.00
N GLU A 144 -39.99 34.67 26.12
CA GLU A 144 -40.16 34.40 24.69
C GLU A 144 -38.82 34.11 24.01
N ALA A 145 -37.77 34.88 24.33
CA ALA A 145 -36.42 34.63 23.84
C ALA A 145 -35.87 33.27 24.32
N SER A 146 -36.08 32.92 25.59
CA SER A 146 -35.66 31.62 26.16
C SER A 146 -36.41 30.46 25.52
N ALA A 147 -37.72 30.61 25.26
CA ALA A 147 -38.51 29.62 24.55
C ALA A 147 -38.05 29.43 23.10
N GLY A 148 -37.70 30.53 22.41
CA GLY A 148 -37.11 30.48 21.07
C GLY A 148 -35.76 29.75 21.04
N GLN A 149 -34.89 30.02 22.02
CA GLN A 149 -33.60 29.34 22.16
C GLN A 149 -33.75 27.85 22.48
N ALA A 150 -34.71 27.48 23.32
CA ALA A 150 -35.02 26.09 23.62
C ALA A 150 -35.57 25.33 22.39
N ALA A 151 -36.46 25.95 21.62
CA ALA A 151 -36.99 25.37 20.38
C ALA A 151 -35.89 25.19 19.32
N ALA A 152 -35.00 26.19 19.16
CA ALA A 152 -33.84 26.08 18.28
C ALA A 152 -32.89 24.96 18.71
N SER A 153 -32.59 24.86 20.01
CA SER A 153 -31.72 23.82 20.57
C SER A 153 -32.32 22.41 20.40
N ALA A 154 -33.63 22.27 20.55
CA ALA A 154 -34.35 21.01 20.31
C ALA A 154 -34.32 20.61 18.82
N SER A 155 -34.52 21.57 17.92
CA SER A 155 -34.42 21.36 16.47
C SER A 155 -33.00 20.92 16.06
N THR A 156 -31.97 21.60 16.54
CA THR A 156 -30.57 21.22 16.32
C THR A 156 -30.26 19.83 16.89
N SER A 157 -30.77 19.50 18.08
CA SER A 157 -30.57 18.17 18.69
C SER A 157 -31.24 17.06 17.88
N ALA A 158 -32.44 17.29 17.37
CA ALA A 158 -33.14 16.34 16.50
C ALA A 158 -32.43 16.15 15.16
N ALA A 159 -31.92 17.23 14.55
CA ALA A 159 -31.13 17.17 13.33
C ALA A 159 -29.81 16.39 13.54
N ASN A 160 -29.10 16.66 14.63
CA ASN A 160 -27.87 15.95 14.99
C ASN A 160 -28.12 14.46 15.25
N ALA A 161 -29.23 14.10 15.90
CA ALA A 161 -29.62 12.71 16.11
C ALA A 161 -29.93 11.99 14.79
N GLY A 162 -30.63 12.66 13.87
CA GLY A 162 -30.89 12.16 12.52
C GLY A 162 -29.60 11.93 11.71
N GLN A 163 -28.67 12.89 11.77
CA GLN A 163 -27.36 12.77 11.12
C GLN A 163 -26.55 11.62 11.71
N THR A 164 -26.50 11.50 13.04
CA THR A 164 -25.80 10.41 13.73
C THR A 164 -26.35 9.04 13.33
N ALA A 165 -27.67 8.90 13.24
CA ALA A 165 -28.30 7.66 12.80
C ALA A 165 -27.93 7.31 11.34
N ALA A 166 -27.92 8.30 10.44
CA ALA A 166 -27.51 8.12 9.06
C ALA A 166 -26.02 7.76 8.92
N ASP A 167 -25.16 8.39 9.71
CA ASP A 167 -23.71 8.11 9.74
C ASP A 167 -23.43 6.70 10.25
N VAL A 168 -24.16 6.22 11.27
CA VAL A 168 -24.08 4.85 11.78
C VAL A 168 -24.47 3.83 10.71
N VAL A 169 -25.58 4.06 10.00
CA VAL A 169 -26.03 3.18 8.90
C VAL A 169 -25.00 3.14 7.76
N THR A 170 -24.47 4.30 7.38
CA THR A 170 -23.44 4.43 6.33
C THR A 170 -22.15 3.71 6.76
N THR A 171 -21.73 3.89 8.00
CA THR A 171 -20.55 3.23 8.56
C THR A 171 -20.73 1.71 8.59
N ALA A 172 -21.90 1.22 9.01
CA ALA A 172 -22.21 -0.21 9.00
C ALA A 172 -22.21 -0.80 7.58
N ALA A 173 -22.76 -0.09 6.59
CA ALA A 173 -22.75 -0.51 5.19
C ALA A 173 -21.33 -0.54 4.60
N ASN A 174 -20.50 0.47 4.91
CA ASN A 174 -19.11 0.52 4.50
C ASN A 174 -18.28 -0.60 5.13
N LEU A 175 -18.50 -0.89 6.42
CA LEU A 175 -17.82 -1.98 7.12
C LEU A 175 -18.20 -3.34 6.53
N ALA A 176 -19.49 -3.57 6.25
CA ALA A 176 -19.96 -4.79 5.60
C ALA A 176 -19.35 -4.97 4.19
N SER A 177 -19.28 -3.88 3.41
CA SER A 177 -18.69 -3.90 2.05
C SER A 177 -17.18 -4.14 2.10
N ALA A 178 -16.46 -3.51 3.03
CA ALA A 178 -15.04 -3.73 3.24
C ALA A 178 -14.76 -5.15 3.73
N GLN A 179 -15.65 -5.73 4.54
CA GLN A 179 -15.55 -7.13 4.96
C GLN A 179 -15.76 -8.09 3.79
N ALA A 180 -16.79 -7.88 2.96
CA ALA A 180 -17.02 -8.68 1.77
C ALA A 180 -15.85 -8.61 0.76
N ALA A 181 -15.25 -7.42 0.57
CA ALA A 181 -14.09 -7.25 -0.29
C ALA A 181 -12.82 -7.96 0.26
N ARG A 182 -12.62 -7.91 1.58
CA ARG A 182 -11.54 -8.66 2.25
C ARG A 182 -11.76 -10.17 2.10
N ASP A 183 -12.97 -10.66 2.35
CA ASP A 183 -13.30 -12.08 2.24
C ASP A 183 -13.10 -12.57 0.80
N ALA A 184 -13.54 -11.82 -0.20
CA ALA A 184 -13.29 -12.12 -1.61
C ALA A 184 -11.79 -12.17 -1.95
N SER A 185 -10.99 -11.24 -1.41
CA SER A 185 -9.54 -11.23 -1.60
C SER A 185 -8.86 -12.43 -0.93
N LEU A 186 -9.31 -12.83 0.25
CA LEU A 186 -8.81 -14.01 0.95
C LEU A 186 -9.16 -15.30 0.22
N TYR A 187 -10.38 -15.39 -0.33
CA TYR A 187 -10.84 -16.57 -1.08
C TYR A 187 -10.04 -16.74 -2.36
N GLY A 188 -9.74 -15.63 -3.07
CA GLY A 188 -8.85 -15.65 -4.23
C GLY A 188 -7.40 -16.06 -3.92
N LYS A 189 -7.02 -16.08 -2.64
CA LYS A 189 -5.72 -16.57 -2.14
C LYS A 189 -5.82 -17.97 -1.53
N GLY A 190 -6.97 -18.64 -1.66
CA GLY A 190 -7.21 -19.96 -1.10
C GLY A 190 -7.33 -19.98 0.43
N ILE A 191 -7.68 -18.86 1.08
CA ILE A 191 -7.85 -18.75 2.54
C ILE A 191 -9.34 -18.59 2.84
N PHE A 192 -9.93 -19.51 3.61
CA PHE A 192 -11.36 -19.56 3.90
C PHE A 192 -11.63 -19.62 5.41
N PRO A 193 -12.76 -19.06 5.88
CA PRO A 193 -13.11 -19.04 7.31
C PRO A 193 -13.44 -20.42 7.86
N THR A 194 -13.89 -21.34 7.00
CA THR A 194 -14.21 -22.72 7.36
C THR A 194 -13.94 -23.67 6.20
N ILE A 195 -13.80 -24.96 6.51
CA ILE A 195 -13.75 -26.03 5.50
C ILE A 195 -14.96 -25.99 4.58
N ALA A 196 -16.17 -25.77 5.12
CA ALA A 196 -17.40 -25.71 4.35
C ALA A 196 -17.41 -24.58 3.30
N ALA A 197 -16.88 -23.40 3.66
CA ALA A 197 -16.76 -22.26 2.75
C ALA A 197 -15.71 -22.49 1.64
N ALA A 198 -14.68 -23.30 1.92
CA ALA A 198 -13.67 -23.67 0.94
C ALA A 198 -14.18 -24.68 -0.08
N ILE A 199 -14.93 -25.69 0.36
CA ILE A 199 -15.39 -26.78 -0.51
C ILE A 199 -16.73 -26.49 -1.21
N GLY A 200 -17.50 -25.49 -0.75
CA GLY A 200 -18.81 -25.15 -1.34
C GLY A 200 -18.97 -23.65 -1.59
N LEU A 201 -19.16 -23.28 -2.87
CA LEU A 201 -19.57 -21.93 -3.29
C LEU A 201 -21.10 -21.74 -3.24
N GLY A 202 -21.84 -22.79 -2.89
CA GLY A 202 -23.31 -22.79 -2.83
C GLY A 202 -23.96 -23.01 -4.19
N VAL A 203 -25.23 -22.62 -4.31
CA VAL A 203 -26.06 -22.78 -5.52
C VAL A 203 -25.61 -21.75 -6.57
N VAL A 204 -24.94 -22.20 -7.63
CA VAL A 204 -24.47 -21.32 -8.72
C VAL A 204 -25.39 -21.30 -9.92
N GLY A 205 -26.38 -22.18 -9.96
CA GLY A 205 -27.38 -22.18 -11.01
C GLY A 205 -28.35 -23.35 -10.94
N SER A 206 -29.11 -23.52 -12.02
CA SER A 206 -30.01 -24.63 -12.23
C SER A 206 -29.60 -25.45 -13.45
N GLY A 207 -29.86 -26.75 -13.43
CA GLY A 207 -29.86 -27.60 -14.61
C GLY A 207 -31.05 -27.30 -15.52
N ALA A 208 -31.28 -28.19 -16.51
CA ALA A 208 -32.37 -28.04 -17.45
C ALA A 208 -33.74 -27.94 -16.74
N ILE A 209 -34.56 -26.97 -17.18
CA ILE A 209 -35.91 -26.75 -16.65
C ILE A 209 -36.87 -27.73 -17.31
N ALA A 210 -37.52 -28.56 -16.51
CA ALA A 210 -38.79 -29.19 -16.85
C ALA A 210 -39.90 -28.20 -16.50
N ALA A 211 -40.57 -27.68 -17.52
CA ALA A 211 -41.44 -26.51 -17.38
C ALA A 211 -42.74 -26.78 -16.59
N GLY A 212 -43.22 -28.02 -16.56
CA GLY A 212 -44.52 -28.34 -15.96
C GLY A 212 -45.69 -27.64 -16.65
N SER A 213 -46.85 -27.62 -16.00
CA SER A 213 -48.06 -26.95 -16.52
C SER A 213 -49.05 -26.59 -15.41
N GLY A 214 -50.03 -25.74 -15.71
CA GLY A 214 -51.15 -25.41 -14.82
C GLY A 214 -50.85 -24.36 -13.73
N GLY A 215 -49.63 -23.79 -13.72
CA GLY A 215 -49.23 -22.78 -12.74
C GLY A 215 -49.91 -21.43 -12.91
N THR A 216 -49.95 -20.64 -11.84
CA THR A 216 -50.35 -19.24 -11.90
C THR A 216 -49.18 -18.39 -12.41
N ASP A 217 -49.40 -17.60 -13.45
CA ASP A 217 -48.38 -16.73 -14.04
C ASP A 217 -47.90 -15.65 -13.06
N GLY A 218 -46.60 -15.38 -13.05
CA GLY A 218 -45.98 -14.41 -12.15
C GLY A 218 -44.51 -14.70 -11.84
N ALA A 219 -43.90 -13.80 -11.07
CA ALA A 219 -42.56 -13.98 -10.49
C ALA A 219 -42.68 -14.24 -9.00
N PHE A 220 -42.07 -15.32 -8.53
CA PHE A 220 -42.21 -15.81 -7.16
C PHE A 220 -40.84 -16.01 -6.51
N ASP A 221 -40.77 -15.87 -5.20
CA ASP A 221 -39.56 -16.20 -4.45
C ASP A 221 -39.32 -17.72 -4.48
N LEU A 222 -38.07 -18.09 -4.69
CA LEU A 222 -37.64 -19.48 -4.82
C LEU A 222 -37.24 -20.03 -3.46
N ALA A 223 -37.98 -21.02 -3.00
CA ALA A 223 -37.63 -21.75 -1.79
C ALA A 223 -36.69 -22.92 -2.11
N PHE A 224 -35.90 -23.31 -1.11
CA PHE A 224 -34.97 -24.44 -1.17
C PHE A 224 -35.34 -25.44 -0.07
N THR A 225 -35.32 -26.73 -0.39
CA THR A 225 -35.64 -27.80 0.57
C THR A 225 -34.60 -28.91 0.52
N GLY A 226 -34.23 -29.46 1.69
CA GLY A 226 -33.20 -30.49 1.81
C GLY A 226 -31.77 -29.98 1.56
N GLY A 227 -30.83 -30.89 1.34
CA GLY A 227 -29.40 -30.58 1.20
C GLY A 227 -28.70 -30.34 2.55
N ALA A 228 -27.40 -30.03 2.48
CA ALA A 228 -26.57 -29.67 3.63
C ALA A 228 -25.99 -28.28 3.39
N GLY A 229 -26.58 -27.27 4.05
CA GLY A 229 -26.26 -25.87 3.82
C GLY A 229 -27.39 -24.93 4.21
N SER A 230 -27.17 -23.62 4.05
CA SER A 230 -28.22 -22.61 4.25
C SER A 230 -27.88 -21.30 3.50
N GLY A 231 -28.83 -20.35 3.48
CA GLY A 231 -28.60 -19.00 2.97
C GLY A 231 -28.73 -18.80 1.46
N ALA A 232 -29.15 -19.82 0.70
CA ALA A 232 -29.49 -19.62 -0.71
C ALA A 232 -30.83 -18.91 -0.85
N ALA A 233 -30.91 -17.99 -1.81
CA ALA A 233 -32.12 -17.26 -2.16
C ALA A 233 -32.21 -17.10 -3.68
N GLY A 234 -33.42 -16.96 -4.20
CA GLY A 234 -33.65 -16.80 -5.63
C GLY A 234 -35.09 -16.44 -5.97
N ARG A 235 -35.38 -16.41 -7.26
CA ARG A 235 -36.72 -16.28 -7.83
C ARG A 235 -36.94 -17.24 -8.97
N PHE A 236 -38.20 -17.51 -9.27
CA PHE A 236 -38.60 -18.21 -10.47
C PHE A 236 -39.78 -17.51 -11.16
N VAL A 237 -39.93 -17.74 -12.45
CA VAL A 237 -40.96 -17.11 -13.29
C VAL A 237 -41.83 -18.18 -13.94
N VAL A 238 -43.14 -18.00 -13.87
CA VAL A 238 -44.15 -18.81 -14.55
C VAL A 238 -44.86 -17.94 -15.59
N ALA A 239 -44.94 -18.42 -16.82
CA ALA A 239 -45.65 -17.75 -17.92
C ALA A 239 -46.39 -18.77 -18.79
N GLY A 240 -47.63 -18.49 -19.17
CA GLY A 240 -48.47 -19.43 -19.90
C GLY A 240 -48.76 -20.72 -19.12
N GLY A 241 -48.71 -20.66 -17.79
CA GLY A 241 -48.89 -21.79 -16.89
C GLY A 241 -47.67 -22.70 -16.72
N ALA A 242 -46.51 -22.35 -17.26
CA ALA A 242 -45.29 -23.16 -17.21
C ALA A 242 -44.08 -22.38 -16.64
N LEU A 243 -43.18 -23.06 -15.94
CA LEU A 243 -41.92 -22.52 -15.41
C LEU A 243 -40.98 -22.18 -16.58
N THR A 244 -40.59 -20.92 -16.70
CA THR A 244 -39.75 -20.42 -17.81
C THR A 244 -38.37 -19.97 -17.36
N GLN A 245 -38.21 -19.59 -16.09
CA GLN A 245 -36.93 -19.08 -15.59
C GLN A 245 -36.71 -19.41 -14.12
N ILE A 246 -35.46 -19.68 -13.77
CA ILE A 246 -34.94 -19.75 -12.40
C ILE A 246 -33.76 -18.78 -12.31
N LEU A 247 -33.74 -17.94 -11.28
CA LEU A 247 -32.66 -17.02 -10.99
C LEU A 247 -32.22 -17.19 -9.54
N VAL A 248 -30.96 -17.52 -9.33
CA VAL A 248 -30.36 -17.55 -8.00
C VAL A 248 -29.80 -16.16 -7.70
N THR A 249 -30.23 -15.55 -6.59
CA THR A 249 -29.83 -14.19 -6.19
C THR A 249 -28.85 -14.19 -5.03
N ALA A 250 -28.84 -15.26 -4.23
CA ALA A 250 -27.79 -15.54 -3.25
C ALA A 250 -27.45 -17.03 -3.32
N PRO A 251 -26.18 -17.40 -3.52
CA PRO A 251 -25.80 -18.81 -3.67
C PRO A 251 -25.85 -19.58 -2.34
N GLY A 252 -25.76 -18.90 -1.20
CA GLY A 252 -25.66 -19.55 0.12
C GLY A 252 -24.40 -20.39 0.27
N PHE A 253 -24.40 -21.31 1.24
CA PHE A 253 -23.29 -22.23 1.50
C PHE A 253 -23.82 -23.66 1.56
N TYR A 254 -23.85 -24.34 0.41
CA TYR A 254 -24.31 -25.73 0.30
C TYR A 254 -23.16 -26.63 -0.13
N THR A 255 -22.96 -27.73 0.60
CA THR A 255 -22.00 -28.80 0.29
C THR A 255 -22.69 -30.07 -0.21
N VAL A 256 -24.01 -30.17 0.00
CA VAL A 256 -24.89 -31.17 -0.63
C VAL A 256 -26.07 -30.42 -1.25
N ALA A 257 -26.37 -30.72 -2.51
CA ALA A 257 -27.34 -29.96 -3.30
C ALA A 257 -28.74 -29.97 -2.65
N PRO A 258 -29.36 -28.80 -2.40
CA PRO A 258 -30.77 -28.72 -2.05
C PRO A 258 -31.65 -29.00 -3.28
N SER A 259 -32.96 -29.07 -3.08
CA SER A 259 -33.96 -29.09 -4.15
C SER A 259 -34.64 -27.74 -4.28
N PHE A 260 -34.92 -27.30 -5.51
CA PHE A 260 -35.78 -26.14 -5.75
C PHE A 260 -37.24 -26.47 -5.40
N ASN A 261 -37.93 -25.53 -4.76
CA ASN A 261 -39.34 -25.64 -4.40
C ASN A 261 -40.14 -24.51 -5.08
N PHE A 262 -41.05 -24.91 -5.97
CA PHE A 262 -41.87 -24.01 -6.79
C PHE A 262 -43.31 -23.85 -6.28
N ALA A 263 -43.63 -24.34 -5.07
CA ALA A 263 -44.99 -24.35 -4.53
C ALA A 263 -45.62 -22.95 -4.36
N ALA A 264 -44.83 -21.88 -4.44
CA ALA A 264 -45.33 -20.51 -4.41
C ALA A 264 -46.23 -20.16 -5.62
N SER A 265 -46.11 -20.87 -6.76
CA SER A 265 -47.06 -20.78 -7.87
C SER A 265 -48.14 -21.85 -7.72
N ALA A 266 -49.37 -21.43 -7.38
CA ALA A 266 -50.49 -22.35 -7.21
C ALA A 266 -50.84 -23.06 -8.53
N GLY A 267 -51.03 -24.38 -8.46
CA GLY A 267 -51.43 -25.21 -9.60
C GLY A 267 -50.27 -25.71 -10.48
N LEU A 268 -49.03 -25.25 -10.26
CA LEU A 268 -47.89 -25.64 -11.07
C LEU A 268 -47.50 -27.10 -10.80
N ALA A 269 -47.86 -28.00 -11.71
CA ALA A 269 -47.61 -29.43 -11.60
C ALA A 269 -46.50 -29.87 -12.58
N GLY A 270 -45.60 -30.74 -12.10
CA GLY A 270 -44.55 -31.34 -12.93
C GLY A 270 -43.36 -30.43 -13.26
N ALA A 271 -43.27 -29.24 -12.66
CA ALA A 271 -42.11 -28.37 -12.82
C ALA A 271 -40.93 -28.86 -11.97
N ALA A 272 -39.75 -28.97 -12.57
CA ALA A 272 -38.54 -29.44 -11.89
C ALA A 272 -37.27 -28.87 -12.53
N ALA A 273 -36.23 -28.68 -11.72
CA ALA A 273 -34.86 -28.43 -12.19
C ALA A 273 -33.88 -28.93 -11.15
N ALA A 274 -32.72 -29.42 -11.58
CA ALA A 274 -31.64 -29.80 -10.66
C ALA A 274 -30.89 -28.57 -10.17
N VAL A 275 -30.49 -28.55 -8.89
CA VAL A 275 -29.58 -27.51 -8.38
C VAL A 275 -28.15 -27.81 -8.82
N VAL A 276 -27.45 -26.80 -9.34
CA VAL A 276 -26.02 -26.87 -9.64
C VAL A 276 -25.25 -26.18 -8.51
N LEU A 277 -24.35 -26.92 -7.87
CA LEU A 277 -23.43 -26.37 -6.88
C LEU A 277 -22.12 -25.94 -7.52
N GLY A 278 -21.56 -24.84 -7.04
CA GLY A 278 -20.19 -24.44 -7.33
C GLY A 278 -19.23 -24.85 -6.21
N THR A 279 -17.95 -24.90 -6.54
CA THR A 279 -16.86 -25.19 -5.59
C THR A 279 -15.86 -24.02 -5.59
N ASN A 280 -15.37 -23.63 -4.41
CA ASN A 280 -14.28 -22.64 -4.32
C ASN A 280 -12.89 -23.27 -4.41
N ALA A 281 -12.74 -24.51 -3.93
CA ALA A 281 -11.57 -25.36 -4.12
C ALA A 281 -12.02 -26.71 -4.69
N ALA A 282 -11.43 -27.13 -5.81
CA ALA A 282 -11.74 -28.38 -6.50
C ALA A 282 -11.00 -29.58 -5.89
N VAL A 283 -11.43 -30.80 -6.22
CA VAL A 283 -10.77 -32.03 -5.75
C VAL A 283 -9.29 -32.03 -6.18
N GLY A 284 -8.40 -32.26 -5.22
CA GLY A 284 -6.95 -32.20 -5.40
C GLY A 284 -6.32 -30.84 -5.09
N GLU A 285 -7.11 -29.77 -4.99
CA GLU A 285 -6.62 -28.45 -4.62
C GLU A 285 -6.43 -28.30 -3.11
N TYR A 286 -5.64 -27.30 -2.74
CA TYR A 286 -5.31 -26.99 -1.35
C TYR A 286 -5.90 -25.65 -0.94
N PHE A 287 -6.31 -25.56 0.32
CA PHE A 287 -6.78 -24.31 0.90
C PHE A 287 -6.37 -24.19 2.37
N TRP A 288 -6.35 -22.96 2.87
CA TRP A 288 -6.06 -22.64 4.26
C TRP A 288 -7.35 -22.28 5.00
N THR A 289 -7.49 -22.76 6.23
CA THR A 289 -8.56 -22.32 7.13
C THR A 289 -8.06 -22.26 8.56
N GLU A 290 -8.70 -21.46 9.40
CA GLU A 290 -8.29 -21.29 10.78
C GLU A 290 -8.57 -22.58 11.57
N VAL A 291 -7.52 -23.13 12.20
CA VAL A 291 -7.62 -24.34 13.03
C VAL A 291 -7.66 -24.01 14.53
N SER A 292 -7.18 -22.83 14.89
CA SER A 292 -7.26 -22.21 16.22
C SER A 292 -6.96 -20.73 16.09
N THR A 293 -7.37 -19.91 17.07
CA THR A 293 -7.16 -18.46 17.05
C THR A 293 -5.74 -18.06 16.64
N GLY A 294 -5.60 -17.41 15.48
CA GLY A 294 -4.32 -16.92 14.96
C GLY A 294 -3.43 -17.98 14.30
N VAL A 295 -3.97 -19.15 13.95
CA VAL A 295 -3.25 -20.24 13.26
C VAL A 295 -4.08 -20.79 12.11
N LEU A 296 -3.53 -20.72 10.90
CA LEU A 296 -4.09 -21.36 9.71
C LEU A 296 -3.54 -22.78 9.56
N GLY A 297 -4.40 -23.73 9.22
CA GLY A 297 -4.04 -25.07 8.78
C GLY A 297 -4.27 -25.24 7.29
N LEU A 298 -3.38 -25.97 6.61
CA LEU A 298 -3.52 -26.33 5.20
C LEU A 298 -4.33 -27.63 5.07
N TYR A 299 -5.34 -27.60 4.21
CA TYR A 299 -6.22 -28.73 3.91
C TYR A 299 -6.15 -29.05 2.43
N ASN A 300 -6.29 -30.33 2.09
CA ASN A 300 -6.48 -30.79 0.72
C ASN A 300 -7.93 -31.23 0.51
N VAL A 301 -8.54 -30.84 -0.61
CA VAL A 301 -9.89 -31.28 -0.99
C VAL A 301 -9.83 -32.71 -1.53
N THR A 302 -10.35 -33.65 -0.75
CA THR A 302 -10.46 -35.06 -1.14
C THR A 302 -11.71 -35.32 -1.98
N ALA A 303 -11.81 -36.49 -2.62
CA ALA A 303 -13.00 -36.86 -3.39
C ALA A 303 -14.27 -36.85 -2.51
N GLY A 304 -15.26 -36.02 -2.90
CA GLY A 304 -16.48 -35.75 -2.13
C GLY A 304 -16.46 -34.38 -1.43
N PRO A 305 -17.50 -34.00 -0.65
CA PRO A 305 -17.52 -32.74 0.10
C PRO A 305 -16.70 -32.88 1.40
N ALA A 306 -15.45 -33.34 1.29
CA ALA A 306 -14.57 -33.61 2.41
C ALA A 306 -13.18 -33.04 2.13
N ALA A 307 -12.58 -32.45 3.16
CA ALA A 307 -11.19 -31.99 3.13
C ALA A 307 -10.39 -32.71 4.20
N THR A 308 -9.15 -33.08 3.86
CA THR A 308 -8.22 -33.71 4.78
C THR A 308 -7.21 -32.69 5.26
N ASP A 309 -7.02 -32.61 6.57
CA ASP A 309 -5.98 -31.79 7.19
C ASP A 309 -4.60 -32.37 6.84
N THR A 310 -3.71 -31.53 6.30
CA THR A 310 -2.34 -31.95 5.93
C THR A 310 -1.37 -31.94 7.10
N GLY A 311 -1.76 -31.37 8.25
CA GLY A 311 -0.90 -31.17 9.41
C GLY A 311 0.00 -29.93 9.34
N VAL A 312 0.07 -29.25 8.20
CA VAL A 312 0.84 -27.99 8.05
C VAL A 312 0.12 -26.84 8.75
N ARG A 313 0.87 -26.00 9.47
CA ARG A 313 0.37 -24.87 10.26
C ARG A 313 1.15 -23.60 9.96
N ALA A 314 0.46 -22.46 9.96
CA ALA A 314 1.08 -21.14 9.86
C ALA A 314 0.44 -20.19 10.88
N ALA A 315 1.27 -19.56 11.73
CA ALA A 315 0.81 -18.52 12.64
C ALA A 315 0.57 -17.21 11.86
N THR A 316 -0.56 -16.52 12.10
CA THR A 316 -0.89 -15.28 11.40
C THR A 316 0.14 -14.17 11.64
N SER A 317 0.76 -14.16 12.83
CA SER A 317 1.86 -13.25 13.19
C SER A 317 3.17 -13.55 12.44
N ALA A 318 3.46 -14.82 12.17
CA ALA A 318 4.60 -15.20 11.35
C ALA A 318 4.37 -14.82 9.87
N LEU A 319 3.13 -14.92 9.39
CA LEU A 319 2.77 -14.47 8.04
C LEU A 319 2.95 -12.96 7.86
N LEU A 320 2.55 -12.15 8.84
CA LEU A 320 2.78 -10.69 8.84
C LEU A 320 4.26 -10.34 8.90
N SER A 321 5.04 -11.02 9.75
CA SER A 321 6.50 -10.86 9.80
C SER A 321 7.15 -11.23 8.47
N ASN A 322 6.69 -12.30 7.82
CA ASN A 322 7.20 -12.74 6.53
C ASN A 322 6.79 -11.77 5.41
N ILE A 323 5.58 -11.21 5.44
CA ILE A 323 5.15 -10.17 4.49
C ILE A 323 6.00 -8.92 4.62
N ASP A 324 6.30 -8.49 5.85
CA ASP A 324 7.15 -7.31 6.06
C ASP A 324 8.61 -7.59 5.66
N SER A 325 9.14 -8.79 5.95
CA SER A 325 10.46 -9.20 5.47
C SER A 325 10.52 -9.29 3.94
N LEU A 326 9.47 -9.81 3.29
CA LEU A 326 9.36 -9.83 1.83
C LEU A 326 9.25 -8.41 1.27
N ALA A 327 8.47 -7.53 1.91
CA ALA A 327 8.36 -6.13 1.51
C ALA A 327 9.70 -5.39 1.63
N MET A 328 10.51 -5.67 2.67
CA MET A 328 11.88 -5.15 2.77
C MET A 328 12.74 -5.64 1.61
N ILE A 329 12.73 -6.95 1.33
CA ILE A 329 13.51 -7.57 0.24
C ILE A 329 13.17 -6.95 -1.12
N GLU A 330 11.88 -6.73 -1.36
CA GLU A 330 11.34 -6.18 -2.61
C GLU A 330 11.45 -4.64 -2.70
N GLY A 331 11.94 -3.97 -1.65
CA GLY A 331 12.01 -2.50 -1.61
C GLY A 331 10.65 -1.80 -1.53
N LEU A 332 9.61 -2.52 -1.13
CA LEU A 332 8.26 -1.97 -0.92
C LEU A 332 8.22 -1.13 0.37
N SER A 333 7.18 -0.29 0.49
CA SER A 333 6.95 0.48 1.71
C SER A 333 6.63 -0.42 2.90
N VAL A 334 7.36 -0.26 4.00
CA VAL A 334 7.21 -1.05 5.24
C VAL A 334 6.77 -0.13 6.39
N PRO A 335 5.80 -0.52 7.23
CA PRO A 335 5.46 0.21 8.45
C PRO A 335 6.67 0.34 9.40
N THR A 336 6.97 1.56 9.85
CA THR A 336 8.16 1.89 10.64
C THR A 336 7.95 3.17 11.46
N ALA A 337 8.95 3.58 12.26
CA ALA A 337 9.06 4.97 12.71
C ALA A 337 10.12 5.73 11.91
N LYS A 338 9.91 7.03 11.71
CA LYS A 338 10.96 7.98 11.31
C LYS A 338 11.38 8.77 12.55
N LEU A 339 12.67 8.74 12.84
CA LEU A 339 13.29 9.60 13.83
C LEU A 339 13.80 10.83 13.10
N VAL A 340 13.33 12.02 13.48
CA VAL A 340 13.75 13.31 12.94
C VAL A 340 14.49 14.08 14.02
N GLU A 341 15.71 14.50 13.74
CA GLU A 341 16.51 15.27 14.70
C GLU A 341 15.88 16.65 15.00
N ALA A 342 15.98 17.14 16.23
CA ALA A 342 15.58 18.51 16.55
C ALA A 342 16.66 19.52 16.13
N ALA A 343 16.27 20.73 15.72
CA ALA A 343 17.20 21.79 15.32
C ALA A 343 18.19 22.12 16.46
N GLY A 344 19.48 22.17 16.15
CA GLY A 344 20.55 22.43 17.13
C GLY A 344 20.82 21.27 18.10
N SER A 345 20.17 20.10 17.91
CA SER A 345 20.46 18.90 18.69
C SER A 345 21.91 18.46 18.54
N VAL A 346 22.52 18.06 19.66
CA VAL A 346 23.91 17.57 19.74
C VAL A 346 24.03 16.06 19.82
N SER A 347 22.97 15.34 20.21
CA SER A 347 22.95 13.87 20.31
C SER A 347 21.52 13.33 20.27
N PRO A 348 20.86 13.33 19.09
CA PRO A 348 19.51 12.81 18.95
C PRO A 348 19.49 11.31 19.28
N SER A 349 18.67 10.91 20.24
CA SER A 349 18.67 9.53 20.74
C SER A 349 17.30 9.06 21.19
N VAL A 350 17.08 7.75 20.98
CA VAL A 350 15.99 6.99 21.59
C VAL A 350 16.62 5.99 22.53
N TYR A 351 16.22 6.01 23.80
CA TYR A 351 16.82 5.15 24.81
C TYR A 351 15.84 4.64 25.85
N ARG A 352 16.26 3.60 26.56
CA ARG A 352 15.59 3.08 27.75
C ARG A 352 16.62 2.59 28.75
N SER A 353 16.37 2.82 30.03
CA SER A 353 17.21 2.26 31.09
C SER A 353 16.95 0.76 31.26
N TYR A 354 18.00 -0.02 31.46
CA TYR A 354 17.92 -1.44 31.76
C TYR A 354 18.93 -1.82 32.85
N SER A 355 18.56 -2.78 33.70
CA SER A 355 19.41 -3.32 34.77
C SER A 355 20.09 -4.59 34.29
N PHE A 356 21.38 -4.47 33.96
CA PHE A 356 22.22 -5.58 33.55
C PHE A 356 22.68 -6.40 34.75
N VAL A 357 22.79 -7.71 34.55
CA VAL A 357 23.26 -8.68 35.55
C VAL A 357 24.62 -9.22 35.13
N SER A 358 25.59 -9.20 36.04
CA SER A 358 26.95 -9.72 35.82
C SER A 358 26.92 -11.17 35.34
N GLY A 359 27.72 -11.47 34.31
CA GLY A 359 27.82 -12.78 33.68
C GLY A 359 26.85 -13.03 32.52
N GLU A 360 25.86 -12.16 32.29
CA GLU A 360 24.98 -12.29 31.13
C GLU A 360 25.63 -11.80 29.83
N THR A 361 25.36 -12.49 28.72
CA THR A 361 25.66 -11.99 27.38
C THR A 361 24.38 -11.44 26.75
N ILE A 362 24.38 -10.14 26.44
CA ILE A 362 23.21 -9.41 25.95
C ILE A 362 23.45 -8.94 24.51
N GLU A 363 22.43 -9.01 23.68
CA GLU A 363 22.38 -8.48 22.32
C GLU A 363 21.52 -7.21 22.31
N HIS A 364 22.09 -6.09 21.84
CA HIS A 364 21.36 -4.89 21.46
C HIS A 364 21.20 -4.88 19.94
N VAL A 365 19.96 -5.02 19.47
CA VAL A 365 19.61 -5.20 18.05
C VAL A 365 18.68 -4.09 17.61
N VAL A 366 19.02 -3.42 16.51
CA VAL A 366 18.19 -2.37 15.91
C VAL A 366 18.02 -2.66 14.42
N VAL A 367 16.78 -2.66 13.95
CA VAL A 367 16.47 -2.73 12.51
C VAL A 367 16.24 -1.32 11.99
N ALA A 368 17.13 -0.86 11.10
CA ALA A 368 17.16 0.52 10.61
C ALA A 368 17.40 0.62 9.10
N LYS A 369 16.97 1.74 8.53
CA LYS A 369 17.20 2.11 7.13
C LYS A 369 17.60 3.58 7.05
N ALA A 370 18.56 3.89 6.18
CA ALA A 370 18.99 5.25 5.92
C ALA A 370 17.82 6.13 5.46
N GLY A 371 17.75 7.34 6.01
CA GLY A 371 16.93 8.43 5.48
C GLY A 371 17.87 9.51 4.94
N GLU A 372 17.67 10.75 5.38
CA GLU A 372 18.65 11.83 5.19
C GLU A 372 19.89 11.66 6.11
N ARG A 373 19.83 10.72 7.06
CA ARG A 373 20.93 10.29 7.92
C ARG A 373 21.20 8.80 7.73
N SER A 374 22.48 8.44 7.59
CA SER A 374 22.93 7.07 7.33
C SER A 374 23.76 6.46 8.47
N ALA A 375 24.20 7.24 9.47
CA ALA A 375 25.05 6.72 10.54
C ALA A 375 24.26 6.44 11.84
N LEU A 376 24.17 5.15 12.20
CA LEU A 376 23.53 4.66 13.44
C LEU A 376 24.59 4.28 14.48
N GLN A 377 24.41 4.73 15.71
CA GLN A 377 25.24 4.33 16.86
C GLN A 377 24.40 3.61 17.91
N LEU A 378 24.86 2.43 18.32
CA LEU A 378 24.37 1.70 19.49
C LEU A 378 25.34 1.87 20.65
N ILE A 379 24.86 2.33 21.81
CA ILE A 379 25.76 2.70 22.91
C ILE A 379 25.16 2.42 24.30
N HIS A 380 26.05 2.01 25.21
CA HIS A 380 25.85 2.00 26.66
C HIS A 380 27.16 2.41 27.34
N ALA A 381 27.11 3.41 28.23
CA ALA A 381 28.30 4.05 28.79
C ALA A 381 28.72 3.60 30.21
N ALA A 382 27.98 2.69 30.85
CA ALA A 382 28.26 2.36 32.25
C ALA A 382 29.39 1.34 32.40
N ALA A 383 30.25 1.57 33.39
CA ALA A 383 31.31 0.62 33.75
C ALA A 383 30.69 -0.73 34.11
N GLY A 384 31.19 -1.81 33.48
CA GLY A 384 30.66 -3.16 33.64
C GLY A 384 29.74 -3.64 32.52
N ALA A 385 29.31 -2.78 31.60
CA ALA A 385 28.58 -3.14 30.38
C ALA A 385 28.82 -2.14 29.24
N SER A 386 30.02 -1.55 29.15
CA SER A 386 30.30 -0.45 28.22
C SER A 386 30.54 -0.93 26.79
N TYR A 387 29.83 -0.32 25.84
CA TYR A 387 30.03 -0.53 24.41
C TYR A 387 29.57 0.67 23.59
N THR A 388 30.21 0.84 22.43
CA THR A 388 29.82 1.72 21.33
C THR A 388 30.00 0.95 20.03
N ALA A 389 28.95 0.87 19.21
CA ALA A 389 28.99 0.25 17.89
C ALA A 389 28.38 1.23 16.88
N ASN A 390 29.16 1.60 15.85
CA ASN A 390 28.75 2.52 14.81
C ASN A 390 28.55 1.75 13.49
N PHE A 391 27.46 2.07 12.79
CA PHE A 391 27.03 1.42 11.56
C PHE A 391 26.81 2.48 10.47
N ASN A 392 27.26 2.20 9.25
CA ASN A 392 26.95 2.98 8.06
C ASN A 392 25.85 2.26 7.26
N LEU A 393 24.62 2.78 7.32
CA LEU A 393 23.44 2.21 6.66
C LEU A 393 23.43 2.43 5.14
N GLU A 394 24.25 3.33 4.61
CA GLU A 394 24.35 3.56 3.16
C GLU A 394 25.34 2.58 2.51
N GLU A 395 26.47 2.33 3.19
CA GLU A 395 27.50 1.38 2.74
C GLU A 395 27.28 -0.06 3.23
N GLY A 396 26.33 -0.30 4.13
CA GLY A 396 26.00 -1.63 4.63
C GLY A 396 27.06 -2.26 5.55
N LEU A 397 27.84 -1.44 6.27
CA LEU A 397 28.99 -1.92 7.05
C LEU A 397 29.04 -1.41 8.50
N VAL A 398 29.76 -2.16 9.35
CA VAL A 398 30.15 -1.71 10.70
C VAL A 398 31.32 -0.73 10.57
N SER A 399 31.12 0.55 10.86
CA SER A 399 32.12 1.60 10.62
C SER A 399 33.18 1.68 11.72
N SER A 400 32.80 1.44 12.98
CA SER A 400 33.73 1.33 14.10
C SER A 400 33.05 0.71 15.32
N SER A 401 33.84 0.16 16.23
CA SER A 401 33.32 -0.34 17.50
C SER A 401 34.36 -0.24 18.61
N SER A 402 33.92 -0.02 19.85
CA SER A 402 34.78 0.14 21.02
C SER A 402 34.02 -0.13 22.32
N GLY A 403 34.75 -0.38 23.42
CA GLY A 403 34.17 -0.60 24.74
C GLY A 403 34.71 -1.87 25.40
N ALA A 404 34.89 -1.83 26.72
CA ALA A 404 35.57 -2.90 27.46
C ALA A 404 34.74 -4.20 27.55
N ASN A 405 33.44 -4.12 27.31
CA ASN A 405 32.49 -5.23 27.43
C ASN A 405 31.93 -5.71 26.09
N LEU A 406 32.33 -5.09 24.98
CA LEU A 406 31.88 -5.46 23.65
C LEU A 406 32.54 -6.78 23.23
N VAL A 407 31.73 -7.77 22.84
CA VAL A 407 32.17 -9.08 22.34
C VAL A 407 32.26 -9.06 20.82
N SER A 408 31.20 -8.61 20.15
CA SER A 408 31.15 -8.53 18.70
C SER A 408 30.12 -7.52 18.23
N THR A 409 30.30 -7.09 16.98
CA THR A 409 29.34 -6.28 16.22
C THR A 409 29.04 -6.99 14.91
N ALA A 410 27.79 -6.90 14.47
CA ALA A 410 27.36 -7.50 13.22
C ALA A 410 26.30 -6.61 12.56
N MET A 411 26.30 -6.63 11.24
CA MET A 411 25.30 -5.97 10.42
C MET A 411 24.84 -6.97 9.37
N ALA A 412 23.54 -7.21 9.29
CA ALA A 412 22.94 -8.10 8.30
C ALA A 412 22.03 -7.30 7.38
N ASP A 413 22.20 -7.47 6.08
CA ASP A 413 21.30 -6.91 5.06
C ASP A 413 19.97 -7.67 5.08
N LEU A 414 18.87 -6.92 5.14
CA LEU A 414 17.50 -7.43 5.09
C LEU A 414 16.80 -7.11 3.77
N GLY A 415 17.50 -6.45 2.83
CA GLY A 415 16.99 -6.03 1.54
C GLY A 415 16.36 -4.64 1.55
N GLY A 416 16.26 -4.03 0.36
CA GLY A 416 15.66 -2.69 0.19
C GLY A 416 16.33 -1.60 1.03
N GLY A 417 17.60 -1.77 1.40
CA GLY A 417 18.38 -0.85 2.25
C GLY A 417 18.04 -0.92 3.75
N TRP A 418 17.34 -1.96 4.21
CA TRP A 418 17.13 -2.27 5.62
C TRP A 418 18.25 -3.14 6.16
N TYR A 419 18.70 -2.83 7.38
CA TYR A 419 19.75 -3.60 8.05
C TYR A 419 19.37 -3.95 9.48
N GLU A 420 19.72 -5.17 9.90
CA GLU A 420 19.78 -5.56 11.31
C GLU A 420 21.17 -5.22 11.86
N CYS A 421 21.26 -4.17 12.68
CA CYS A 421 22.49 -3.74 13.35
C CYS A 421 22.54 -4.30 14.76
N LYS A 422 23.63 -4.99 15.12
CA LYS A 422 23.75 -5.77 16.36
C LYS A 422 25.06 -5.50 17.10
N ALA A 423 24.96 -5.31 18.41
CA ALA A 423 26.09 -5.32 19.35
C ALA A 423 25.89 -6.40 20.41
N VAL A 424 26.88 -7.27 20.59
CA VAL A 424 26.89 -8.33 21.60
C VAL A 424 27.81 -7.93 22.74
N VAL A 425 27.32 -8.01 23.97
CA VAL A 425 27.97 -7.42 25.15
C VAL A 425 28.03 -8.44 26.28
N LEU A 426 29.21 -8.65 26.86
CA LEU A 426 29.41 -9.46 28.05
C LEU A 426 29.40 -8.56 29.29
N VAL A 427 28.39 -8.71 30.13
CA VAL A 427 28.22 -7.90 31.34
C VAL A 427 29.21 -8.34 32.42
N ALA A 428 30.10 -7.46 32.83
CA ALA A 428 31.07 -7.71 33.89
C ALA A 428 30.58 -7.34 35.30
N ALA A 429 29.61 -6.42 35.44
CA ALA A 429 29.07 -6.01 36.74
C ALA A 429 27.57 -5.68 36.68
N ASN A 430 26.88 -5.83 37.81
CA ASN A 430 25.49 -5.41 37.94
C ASN A 430 25.42 -3.89 37.79
N VAL A 431 24.71 -3.40 36.77
CA VAL A 431 24.67 -1.97 36.46
C VAL A 431 23.35 -1.58 35.82
N THR A 432 22.85 -0.38 36.14
CA THR A 432 21.63 0.18 35.52
C THR A 432 22.00 1.48 34.83
N ASN A 433 21.76 1.57 33.53
CA ASN A 433 21.91 2.80 32.75
C ASN A 433 21.13 2.72 31.44
N ASN A 434 21.22 3.77 30.64
CA ASN A 434 20.55 3.92 29.37
C ASN A 434 21.25 3.10 28.28
N VAL A 435 20.46 2.27 27.61
CA VAL A 435 20.78 1.62 26.34
C VAL A 435 20.20 2.50 25.24
N GLN A 436 21.05 2.99 24.33
CA GLN A 436 20.67 4.05 23.39
C GLN A 436 20.92 3.64 21.95
N ALA A 437 19.98 4.00 21.08
CA ALA A 437 20.17 4.09 19.63
C ALA A 437 20.22 5.59 19.26
N ARG A 438 21.29 6.00 18.57
CA ARG A 438 21.54 7.40 18.20
C ARG A 438 21.74 7.53 16.69
N MET A 439 21.23 8.59 16.11
CA MET A 439 21.56 8.96 14.73
C MET A 439 22.70 9.98 14.70
N SER A 440 23.41 10.03 13.58
CA SER A 440 24.40 11.07 13.29
C SER A 440 24.55 11.31 11.79
N ALA A 441 25.21 12.41 11.41
CA ALA A 441 25.50 12.72 10.01
C ALA A 441 26.58 11.80 9.39
N ALA A 442 27.61 11.43 10.17
CA ALA A 442 28.74 10.61 9.71
C ALA A 442 29.44 9.84 10.85
N GLY A 443 28.71 9.44 11.90
CA GLY A 443 29.28 8.77 13.08
C GLY A 443 29.93 9.70 14.10
N ALA A 444 29.98 11.01 13.82
CA ALA A 444 30.50 12.03 14.72
C ALA A 444 29.40 12.59 15.63
N LEU A 445 29.60 12.48 16.95
CA LEU A 445 28.76 13.06 17.99
C LEU A 445 29.67 13.83 18.98
N PRO A 446 29.32 15.06 19.40
CA PRO A 446 28.13 15.81 19.01
C PRO A 446 28.25 16.47 17.62
N TYR A 447 27.10 16.77 16.99
CA TYR A 447 27.02 17.54 15.74
C TYR A 447 25.90 18.58 15.84
N ALA A 448 25.81 19.54 14.90
CA ALA A 448 24.73 20.52 14.86
C ALA A 448 23.63 20.04 13.91
N ALA A 449 22.54 19.51 14.49
CA ALA A 449 21.39 19.02 13.74
C ALA A 449 20.57 20.15 13.06
N ASP A 450 19.98 19.84 11.90
CA ASP A 450 19.26 20.80 11.04
C ASP A 450 17.75 20.91 11.34
N GLY A 451 17.19 19.97 12.10
CA GLY A 451 15.77 19.95 12.48
C GLY A 451 14.84 19.27 11.48
N VAL A 452 15.36 18.72 10.37
CA VAL A 452 14.58 18.16 9.26
C VAL A 452 15.02 16.75 8.89
N SER A 453 16.32 16.49 8.94
CA SER A 453 16.92 15.21 8.53
C SER A 453 16.59 14.08 9.52
N GLY A 454 16.49 12.86 9.02
CA GLY A 454 16.17 11.72 9.88
C GLY A 454 16.63 10.37 9.36
N MET A 455 16.29 9.34 10.12
CA MET A 455 16.48 7.93 9.75
C MET A 455 15.24 7.11 10.10
N TYR A 456 15.08 5.96 9.46
CA TYR A 456 14.00 5.04 9.73
C TYR A 456 14.47 3.96 10.71
N ILE A 457 13.73 3.76 11.79
CA ILE A 457 13.96 2.67 12.75
C ILE A 457 12.66 1.92 12.92
N ARG A 458 12.71 0.62 12.65
CA ARG A 458 11.55 -0.26 12.77
C ARG A 458 11.48 -0.93 14.14
N SER A 459 12.62 -1.34 14.68
CA SER A 459 12.66 -2.00 15.98
C SER A 459 13.93 -1.70 16.75
N ILE A 460 13.80 -1.63 18.08
CA ILE A 460 14.89 -1.58 19.06
C ILE A 460 14.64 -2.71 20.06
N VAL A 461 15.53 -3.71 20.07
CA VAL A 461 15.41 -4.91 20.87
C VAL A 461 16.65 -5.06 21.75
N LEU A 462 16.44 -5.42 23.01
CA LEU A 462 17.48 -5.91 23.90
C LEU A 462 17.12 -7.34 24.27
N ARG A 463 18.02 -8.30 24.11
CA ARG A 463 17.71 -9.71 24.42
C ARG A 463 18.93 -10.45 24.94
N LYS A 464 18.73 -11.55 25.64
CA LYS A 464 19.84 -12.45 26.00
C LYS A 464 20.29 -13.21 24.77
N GLN A 465 21.60 -13.42 24.63
CA GLN A 465 22.15 -14.19 23.52
C GLN A 465 21.53 -15.59 23.47
N GLY A 466 21.09 -16.01 22.28
CA GLY A 466 20.41 -17.29 22.07
C GLY A 466 18.91 -17.32 22.42
N LEU A 467 18.33 -16.22 22.92
CA LEU A 467 16.89 -16.09 23.16
C LEU A 467 16.25 -15.08 22.20
N THR A 468 14.96 -15.22 21.95
CA THR A 468 14.17 -14.33 21.08
C THR A 468 13.35 -13.29 21.84
N ALA A 469 13.20 -13.45 23.16
CA ALA A 469 12.41 -12.55 23.99
C ALA A 469 13.07 -11.18 24.14
N ASN A 470 12.31 -10.12 23.82
CA ASN A 470 12.74 -8.74 24.08
C ASN A 470 12.65 -8.43 25.57
N LEU A 471 13.72 -7.88 26.14
CA LEU A 471 13.85 -7.44 27.52
C LEU A 471 13.27 -6.03 27.72
N PHE A 472 13.08 -5.28 26.64
CA PHE A 472 12.25 -4.08 26.66
C PHE A 472 10.76 -4.44 26.56
N PRO A 473 9.85 -3.65 27.15
CA PRO A 473 8.41 -3.90 27.09
C PRO A 473 7.81 -3.68 25.69
N SER A 474 8.59 -3.11 24.76
CA SER A 474 8.22 -2.89 23.37
C SER A 474 9.48 -2.87 22.52
N SER A 475 9.37 -3.30 21.26
CA SER A 475 10.39 -3.08 20.24
C SER A 475 10.15 -1.81 19.42
N ASP A 476 8.95 -1.25 19.45
CA ASP A 476 8.59 -0.04 18.70
C ASP A 476 9.25 1.21 19.33
N PRO A 477 10.09 1.96 18.59
CA PRO A 477 10.72 3.18 19.09
C PRO A 477 9.73 4.31 19.40
N ALA A 478 8.53 4.32 18.79
CA ALA A 478 7.49 5.31 19.09
C ALA A 478 6.83 5.08 20.46
N ASN A 479 6.86 3.84 20.97
CA ASN A 479 6.22 3.45 22.22
C ASN A 479 6.66 4.34 23.40
N ALA A 480 5.72 4.76 24.25
CA ALA A 480 5.95 5.63 25.41
C ALA A 480 6.99 5.09 26.41
N ALA A 481 7.28 3.79 26.36
CA ALA A 481 8.35 3.13 27.11
C ALA A 481 9.75 3.66 26.79
N PHE A 482 10.00 4.18 25.60
CA PHE A 482 11.29 4.77 25.23
C PHE A 482 11.30 6.27 25.50
N THR A 483 12.41 6.79 26.03
CA THR A 483 12.67 8.22 26.15
C THR A 483 13.26 8.75 24.84
N LYS A 484 12.76 9.90 24.38
CA LYS A 484 13.19 10.58 23.15
C LYS A 484 13.94 11.84 23.55
N GLN A 485 15.22 11.92 23.22
CA GLN A 485 16.04 13.09 23.51
C GLN A 485 16.43 13.77 22.21
N SER A 486 15.99 15.02 22.07
CA SER A 486 16.32 15.89 20.94
C SER A 486 16.02 15.27 19.57
N VAL A 487 14.95 14.46 19.53
CA VAL A 487 14.45 13.74 18.37
C VAL A 487 12.93 13.68 18.45
N THR A 488 12.26 13.83 17.31
CA THR A 488 10.83 13.57 17.14
C THR A 488 10.68 12.18 16.50
N VAL A 489 9.81 11.34 17.05
CA VAL A 489 9.57 9.98 16.56
C VAL A 489 8.15 9.86 16.06
N THR A 490 7.98 9.61 14.77
CA THR A 490 6.66 9.54 14.11
C THR A 490 6.49 8.18 13.44
N THR A 491 5.38 7.50 13.72
CA THR A 491 5.00 6.28 13.00
C THR A 491 4.63 6.62 11.55
N THR A 492 5.20 5.91 10.59
CA THR A 492 5.08 6.17 9.14
C THR A 492 5.29 4.87 8.35
N THR A 493 5.29 4.94 7.03
CA THR A 493 5.86 3.93 6.14
C THR A 493 7.20 4.40 5.58
N SER A 494 8.09 3.46 5.23
CA SER A 494 9.33 3.77 4.51
C SER A 494 9.05 4.17 3.06
N PRO A 495 9.97 4.93 2.43
CA PRO A 495 9.90 5.23 0.99
C PRO A 495 9.79 3.96 0.15
N TYR A 496 9.05 4.05 -0.94
CA TYR A 496 8.93 3.00 -1.96
C TYR A 496 10.12 3.11 -2.91
N GLU A 497 11.03 2.15 -2.84
CA GLU A 497 12.28 2.12 -3.62
C GLU A 497 12.49 0.68 -4.11
N PRO A 498 11.72 0.22 -5.11
CA PRO A 498 11.79 -1.15 -5.58
C PRO A 498 13.20 -1.45 -6.10
N VAL A 499 13.84 -2.42 -5.48
CA VAL A 499 15.17 -2.88 -5.89
C VAL A 499 14.96 -4.16 -6.69
N LEU A 500 15.64 -4.30 -7.83
CA LEU A 500 15.78 -5.61 -8.48
C LEU A 500 16.45 -6.54 -7.48
N ILE A 501 15.70 -7.50 -6.95
CA ILE A 501 16.22 -8.48 -6.00
C ILE A 501 17.44 -9.14 -6.66
N PRO A 502 18.66 -9.02 -6.09
CA PRO A 502 19.74 -9.88 -6.51
C PRO A 502 19.25 -11.32 -6.29
N LEU A 503 19.20 -12.11 -7.35
CA LEU A 503 18.75 -13.50 -7.26
C LEU A 503 19.57 -14.18 -6.16
N SER A 504 18.94 -15.05 -5.36
CA SER A 504 19.71 -15.76 -4.33
C SER A 504 20.87 -16.50 -5.02
N PRO A 505 22.02 -16.70 -4.36
CA PRO A 505 23.13 -17.45 -4.97
C PRO A 505 22.68 -18.79 -5.53
N ILE A 506 21.73 -19.47 -4.88
CA ILE A 506 21.13 -20.73 -5.38
C ILE A 506 20.32 -20.54 -6.66
N VAL A 507 19.66 -19.41 -6.86
CA VAL A 507 18.85 -19.09 -8.05
C VAL A 507 19.72 -18.57 -9.19
N ASP A 508 20.75 -17.78 -8.89
CA ASP A 508 21.79 -17.42 -9.86
C ASP A 508 22.57 -18.67 -10.30
N ASP A 509 22.94 -19.53 -9.34
CA ASP A 509 23.50 -20.84 -9.63
C ASP A 509 22.50 -21.67 -10.43
N LEU A 510 21.21 -21.71 -10.07
CA LEU A 510 20.19 -22.44 -10.85
C LEU A 510 20.00 -21.88 -12.27
N ASP A 511 20.08 -20.57 -12.47
CA ASP A 511 19.97 -19.94 -13.79
C ASP A 511 21.21 -20.26 -14.64
N VAL A 512 22.39 -20.22 -14.04
CA VAL A 512 23.64 -20.71 -14.66
C VAL A 512 23.55 -22.22 -14.95
N ILE A 513 22.94 -23.01 -14.07
CA ILE A 513 22.72 -24.46 -14.21
C ILE A 513 21.73 -24.78 -15.33
N VAL A 514 20.63 -24.03 -15.43
CA VAL A 514 19.50 -24.34 -16.31
C VAL A 514 19.65 -23.71 -17.69
N ARG A 515 20.20 -22.49 -17.75
CA ARG A 515 20.26 -21.67 -18.98
C ARG A 515 21.68 -21.40 -19.45
N GLY A 516 22.66 -21.45 -18.54
CA GLY A 516 24.02 -21.03 -18.80
C GLY A 516 24.14 -19.51 -18.94
N ARG A 517 25.29 -18.95 -18.54
CA ARG A 517 25.53 -17.50 -18.62
C ARG A 517 26.89 -17.20 -19.25
N MET A 518 26.92 -16.25 -20.18
CA MET A 518 28.18 -15.68 -20.65
C MET A 518 28.78 -14.84 -19.52
N THR A 519 29.70 -15.41 -18.74
CA THR A 519 30.28 -14.79 -17.55
C THR A 519 31.77 -14.55 -17.65
N ALA A 520 32.41 -14.92 -18.76
CA ALA A 520 33.86 -14.80 -18.88
C ALA A 520 34.31 -13.50 -19.54
N SER A 521 35.32 -12.89 -18.95
CA SER A 521 36.07 -11.79 -19.53
C SER A 521 37.08 -12.31 -20.56
N ARG A 522 37.01 -11.83 -21.80
CA ARG A 522 38.05 -12.06 -22.82
C ARG A 522 39.10 -10.97 -22.71
N VAL A 523 40.29 -11.33 -22.24
CA VAL A 523 41.43 -10.43 -22.04
C VAL A 523 42.34 -10.54 -23.26
N VAL A 524 42.45 -9.48 -24.06
CA VAL A 524 43.17 -9.49 -25.35
C VAL A 524 44.50 -8.78 -25.22
N GLU A 525 45.57 -9.46 -25.60
CA GLU A 525 46.92 -8.89 -25.56
C GLU A 525 47.10 -7.74 -26.57
N PRO A 526 47.95 -6.74 -26.28
CA PRO A 526 48.26 -5.69 -27.24
C PRO A 526 49.30 -6.14 -28.28
N ALA A 527 49.32 -5.47 -29.45
CA ALA A 527 50.32 -5.67 -30.50
C ALA A 527 51.69 -5.00 -30.18
N VAL A 528 52.17 -5.12 -28.94
CA VAL A 528 53.46 -4.58 -28.48
C VAL A 528 54.20 -5.59 -27.60
N SER A 529 55.52 -5.42 -27.46
CA SER A 529 56.34 -6.26 -26.56
C SER A 529 56.06 -5.92 -25.11
N GLY A 530 55.71 -6.91 -24.28
CA GLY A 530 55.54 -6.69 -22.83
C GLY A 530 54.96 -7.88 -22.06
N SER A 531 54.40 -7.56 -20.90
CA SER A 531 53.63 -8.49 -20.06
C SER A 531 52.16 -8.06 -20.01
N PRO A 532 51.33 -8.53 -20.96
CA PRO A 532 49.91 -8.19 -21.01
C PRO A 532 49.24 -8.72 -19.75
N SER A 533 48.66 -7.82 -18.95
CA SER A 533 48.08 -8.21 -17.68
C SER A 533 46.89 -7.35 -17.27
N THR A 534 46.02 -7.96 -16.47
CA THR A 534 45.01 -7.28 -15.66
C THR A 534 45.30 -7.53 -14.19
N TRP A 535 45.10 -6.53 -13.33
CA TRP A 535 45.41 -6.66 -11.91
C TRP A 535 44.55 -5.81 -10.99
N GLN A 536 44.48 -6.22 -9.72
CA GLN A 536 44.08 -5.35 -8.61
C GLN A 536 45.22 -5.25 -7.61
N ALA A 537 45.32 -4.09 -6.95
CA ALA A 537 46.23 -3.91 -5.82
C ALA A 537 45.54 -4.36 -4.53
N LYS A 538 46.17 -5.25 -3.77
CA LYS A 538 45.70 -5.65 -2.43
C LYS A 538 46.88 -5.70 -1.46
N SER A 539 46.63 -5.25 -0.24
CA SER A 539 47.60 -5.27 0.85
C SER A 539 47.47 -6.56 1.65
N VAL A 540 48.62 -7.11 2.02
CA VAL A 540 48.75 -8.31 2.89
C VAL A 540 49.77 -8.02 3.98
N ALA A 541 49.61 -8.66 5.13
CA ALA A 541 50.52 -8.60 6.27
C ALA A 541 51.41 -9.84 6.35
N VAL A 542 52.56 -9.74 7.04
CA VAL A 542 53.46 -10.88 7.26
C VAL A 542 52.69 -12.03 7.92
N GLY A 543 52.78 -13.23 7.33
CA GLY A 543 52.14 -14.43 7.84
C GLY A 543 50.71 -14.68 7.33
N ASP A 544 50.13 -13.74 6.56
CA ASP A 544 48.83 -13.96 5.94
C ASP A 544 48.87 -15.17 5.00
N LEU A 545 47.89 -16.06 5.15
CA LEU A 545 47.65 -17.20 4.28
C LEU A 545 46.80 -16.76 3.10
N ILE A 546 47.29 -16.96 1.89
CA ILE A 546 46.69 -16.51 0.65
C ILE A 546 46.22 -17.71 -0.15
N VAL A 547 44.96 -17.70 -0.57
CA VAL A 547 44.41 -18.64 -1.53
C VAL A 547 43.87 -17.84 -2.72
N TRP A 548 44.53 -17.97 -3.87
CA TRP A 548 44.15 -17.31 -5.11
C TRP A 548 43.67 -18.35 -6.12
N LYS A 549 42.38 -18.30 -6.46
CA LYS A 549 41.73 -19.21 -7.41
C LYS A 549 41.30 -18.45 -8.65
N VAL A 550 41.65 -18.98 -9.82
CA VAL A 550 41.28 -18.38 -11.10
C VAL A 550 40.69 -19.44 -12.02
N ILE A 551 39.50 -19.18 -12.54
CA ILE A 551 38.86 -20.05 -13.54
C ILE A 551 39.16 -19.48 -14.93
N ALA A 552 39.89 -20.22 -15.74
CA ALA A 552 40.35 -19.79 -17.07
C ALA A 552 40.11 -20.85 -18.15
N LYS A 553 39.95 -20.42 -19.41
CA LYS A 553 39.67 -21.31 -20.55
C LYS A 553 40.90 -21.50 -21.45
N ARG A 554 41.20 -22.75 -21.79
CA ARG A 554 41.98 -23.18 -22.96
C ARG A 554 41.19 -22.84 -24.22
N ALA A 555 41.46 -21.67 -24.80
CA ALA A 555 40.83 -21.21 -26.03
C ALA A 555 41.90 -20.64 -26.97
N GLU A 556 41.87 -19.33 -27.23
CA GLU A 556 42.81 -18.66 -28.14
C GLU A 556 44.24 -18.68 -27.58
N ARG A 557 44.42 -18.20 -26.35
CA ARG A 557 45.64 -18.38 -25.55
C ARG A 557 45.44 -19.50 -24.54
N LYS A 558 46.51 -20.24 -24.29
CA LYS A 558 46.48 -21.49 -23.51
C LYS A 558 47.30 -21.43 -22.23
N ARG A 559 47.98 -20.32 -21.96
CA ARG A 559 48.83 -20.16 -20.77
C ARG A 559 48.43 -18.93 -19.95
N LEU A 560 48.09 -19.16 -18.69
CA LEU A 560 47.81 -18.16 -17.68
C LEU A 560 49.00 -18.11 -16.70
N ASN A 561 49.52 -16.93 -16.40
CA ASN A 561 50.49 -16.78 -15.33
C ASN A 561 49.90 -15.89 -14.23
N LEU A 562 49.90 -16.42 -13.01
CA LEU A 562 49.52 -15.67 -11.81
C LEU A 562 50.79 -15.12 -11.18
N PHE A 563 50.86 -13.79 -11.09
CA PHE A 563 52.07 -13.10 -10.69
C PHE A 563 51.81 -12.03 -9.62
N SER A 564 52.69 -11.96 -8.63
CA SER A 564 52.75 -10.87 -7.65
C SER A 564 54.18 -10.62 -7.17
N ASN A 565 54.46 -9.41 -6.69
CA ASN A 565 55.76 -8.99 -6.17
C ASN A 565 55.70 -8.64 -4.66
N SER A 566 56.86 -8.22 -4.09
CA SER A 566 57.12 -7.51 -2.82
C SER A 566 56.49 -7.99 -1.49
N ALA A 567 55.20 -8.33 -1.42
CA ALA A 567 54.50 -8.78 -0.21
C ALA A 567 54.33 -10.31 -0.15
N ALA A 568 54.11 -10.93 -1.31
CA ALA A 568 54.17 -12.38 -1.54
C ALA A 568 54.64 -12.58 -2.97
N ALA A 569 55.85 -13.10 -3.16
CA ALA A 569 56.40 -13.34 -4.50
C ALA A 569 55.78 -14.62 -5.10
N ILE A 570 54.92 -14.45 -6.11
CA ILE A 570 54.27 -15.53 -6.86
C ILE A 570 54.63 -15.39 -8.34
N ASP A 571 54.97 -16.50 -8.98
CA ASP A 571 55.21 -16.61 -10.41
C ASP A 571 54.82 -18.02 -10.90
N CYS A 572 53.52 -18.31 -10.86
CA CYS A 572 52.98 -19.62 -11.24
C CYS A 572 52.40 -19.57 -12.65
N THR A 573 52.94 -20.40 -13.55
CA THR A 573 52.45 -20.51 -14.93
C THR A 573 51.63 -21.77 -15.12
N PHE A 574 50.37 -21.61 -15.47
CA PHE A 574 49.41 -22.66 -15.76
C PHE A 574 49.33 -22.88 -17.27
N ASP A 575 49.62 -24.12 -17.69
CA ASP A 575 49.40 -24.58 -19.05
C ASP A 575 48.04 -25.27 -19.12
N LEU A 576 47.07 -24.59 -19.71
CA LEU A 576 45.69 -25.04 -19.82
C LEU A 576 45.52 -26.07 -20.96
N GLU A 577 46.47 -26.16 -21.89
CA GLU A 577 46.48 -27.22 -22.90
C GLU A 577 46.76 -28.57 -22.24
N LEU A 578 47.82 -28.61 -21.45
CA LEU A 578 48.32 -29.82 -20.81
C LEU A 578 47.67 -30.09 -19.45
N GLY A 579 46.98 -29.10 -18.86
CA GLY A 579 46.46 -29.19 -17.50
C GLY A 579 47.60 -29.32 -16.48
N THR A 580 48.66 -28.53 -16.63
CA THR A 580 49.83 -28.56 -15.73
C THR A 580 50.18 -27.18 -15.18
N VAL A 581 50.92 -27.14 -14.07
CA VAL A 581 51.41 -25.87 -13.48
C VAL A 581 52.92 -25.93 -13.25
N SER A 582 53.62 -24.91 -13.73
CA SER A 582 55.01 -24.62 -13.36
C SER A 582 55.00 -23.63 -12.21
N GLN A 583 55.33 -24.10 -11.01
CA GLN A 583 55.37 -23.30 -9.80
C GLN A 583 56.66 -22.46 -9.71
N GLY A 584 56.52 -21.19 -9.35
CA GLY A 584 57.63 -20.26 -9.13
C GLY A 584 57.22 -19.16 -8.15
N GLY A 585 58.21 -18.52 -7.52
CA GLY A 585 58.00 -17.48 -6.50
C GLY A 585 58.27 -17.97 -5.07
N ALA A 586 58.98 -17.16 -4.28
CA ALA A 586 59.48 -17.54 -2.96
C ALA A 586 58.38 -17.65 -1.87
N ALA A 587 57.18 -17.12 -2.12
CA ALA A 587 56.07 -17.13 -1.16
C ALA A 587 55.08 -18.29 -1.40
N VAL A 588 55.17 -18.99 -2.53
CA VAL A 588 54.23 -20.05 -2.93
C VAL A 588 54.46 -21.30 -2.08
N THR A 589 53.39 -21.79 -1.47
CA THR A 589 53.39 -23.04 -0.68
C THR A 589 52.79 -24.20 -1.46
N ALA A 590 51.83 -23.93 -2.37
CA ALA A 590 51.29 -24.92 -3.29
C ALA A 590 50.70 -24.24 -4.54
N ALA A 591 50.61 -24.98 -5.64
CA ALA A 591 49.74 -24.62 -6.76
C ALA A 591 49.17 -25.87 -7.43
N SER A 592 47.94 -25.78 -7.92
CA SER A 592 47.25 -26.88 -8.58
C SER A 592 46.41 -26.38 -9.73
N VAL A 593 46.19 -27.26 -10.71
CA VAL A 593 45.30 -27.01 -11.83
C VAL A 593 44.31 -28.16 -11.92
N LEU A 594 43.03 -27.84 -11.92
CA LEU A 594 41.94 -28.80 -11.98
C LEU A 594 41.17 -28.56 -13.27
N ALA A 595 41.04 -29.59 -14.10
CA ALA A 595 40.16 -29.52 -15.26
C ALA A 595 38.70 -29.48 -14.80
N LEU A 596 37.98 -28.43 -15.21
CA LEU A 596 36.53 -28.28 -15.07
C LEU A 596 35.80 -28.60 -16.39
N GLY A 597 36.60 -28.84 -17.43
CA GLY A 597 36.31 -29.22 -18.82
C GLY A 597 35.51 -28.22 -19.65
N ASN A 598 35.17 -28.61 -20.89
CA ASN A 598 34.98 -27.70 -22.03
C ASN A 598 36.18 -26.74 -22.15
N GLY A 599 37.39 -27.24 -21.91
CA GLY A 599 38.60 -26.42 -21.84
C GLY A 599 38.66 -25.43 -20.66
N TRP A 600 37.75 -25.46 -19.68
CA TRP A 600 37.85 -24.67 -18.45
C TRP A 600 38.72 -25.36 -17.40
N PHE A 601 39.45 -24.55 -16.63
CA PHE A 601 40.35 -25.00 -15.59
C PHE A 601 40.28 -24.08 -14.37
N GLU A 602 40.24 -24.66 -13.17
CA GLU A 602 40.53 -23.93 -11.92
C GLU A 602 42.03 -23.98 -11.65
N CYS A 603 42.67 -22.82 -11.72
CA CYS A 603 44.07 -22.59 -11.40
C CYS A 603 44.15 -22.03 -9.98
N THR A 604 44.75 -22.78 -9.04
CA THR A 604 44.88 -22.37 -7.64
C THR A 604 46.33 -22.14 -7.28
N VAL A 605 46.62 -21.05 -6.57
CA VAL A 605 47.89 -20.78 -5.89
C VAL A 605 47.63 -20.54 -4.41
N GLU A 606 48.40 -21.21 -3.58
CA GLU A 606 48.50 -20.97 -2.15
C GLU A 606 49.86 -20.34 -1.83
N ALA A 607 49.86 -19.30 -1.01
CA ALA A 607 51.08 -18.59 -0.63
C ALA A 607 51.00 -18.08 0.82
N THR A 608 52.17 -17.84 1.44
CA THR A 608 52.28 -17.14 2.73
C THR A 608 52.99 -15.81 2.54
N ALA A 609 52.35 -14.71 2.92
CA ALA A 609 52.93 -13.38 2.79
C ALA A 609 54.19 -13.24 3.67
N THR A 610 55.25 -12.68 3.09
CA THR A 610 56.57 -12.55 3.74
C THR A 610 56.89 -11.13 4.18
N ALA A 611 56.09 -10.15 3.77
CA ALA A 611 56.23 -8.73 4.13
C ALA A 611 54.85 -8.04 4.19
N LEU A 612 54.74 -6.98 4.99
CA LEU A 612 53.60 -6.07 4.96
C LEU A 612 53.75 -5.12 3.77
N ALA A 613 53.00 -5.33 2.69
CA ALA A 613 53.02 -4.46 1.53
C ALA A 613 51.74 -4.60 0.67
N SER A 614 51.47 -3.58 -0.14
CA SER A 614 50.50 -3.66 -1.23
C SER A 614 51.18 -4.19 -2.49
N SER A 615 50.60 -5.24 -3.08
CA SER A 615 51.11 -5.87 -4.29
C SER A 615 50.07 -5.85 -5.40
N ASN A 616 50.57 -5.82 -6.64
CA ASN A 616 49.72 -6.00 -7.82
C ASN A 616 49.57 -7.50 -8.07
N TRP A 617 48.34 -7.99 -7.97
CA TRP A 617 48.00 -9.39 -8.21
C TRP A 617 47.53 -9.54 -9.65
N GLN A 618 48.43 -10.03 -10.50
CA GLN A 618 48.33 -9.94 -11.95
C GLN A 618 47.93 -11.26 -12.59
N HIS A 619 46.93 -11.18 -13.48
CA HIS A 619 46.63 -12.20 -14.47
C HIS A 619 47.40 -11.87 -15.74
N ARG A 620 48.49 -12.57 -16.00
CA ARG A 620 49.33 -12.38 -17.19
C ARG A 620 48.95 -13.36 -18.29
N ILE A 621 48.79 -12.84 -19.50
CA ILE A 621 48.63 -13.65 -20.70
C ILE A 621 50.02 -14.09 -21.16
N PHE A 622 50.20 -15.39 -21.42
CA PHE A 622 51.41 -15.94 -22.01
C PHE A 622 51.10 -16.45 -23.43
N LYS A 623 52.05 -16.30 -24.36
CA LYS A 623 52.00 -16.95 -25.68
C LYS A 623 51.91 -18.47 -25.50
N ASP A 624 51.38 -19.22 -26.46
CA ASP A 624 51.19 -20.68 -26.28
C ASP A 624 52.52 -21.45 -26.15
N THR A 625 53.61 -20.93 -26.72
CA THR A 625 54.97 -21.49 -26.59
C THR A 625 56.02 -20.39 -26.47
N GLY A 626 57.16 -20.68 -25.83
CA GLY A 626 58.29 -19.75 -25.69
C GLY A 626 58.36 -19.03 -24.34
N THR A 627 59.32 -18.10 -24.21
CA THR A 627 59.58 -17.31 -23.00
C THR A 627 58.78 -16.00 -22.97
N HIS A 628 58.68 -15.38 -21.79
CA HIS A 628 58.01 -14.10 -21.55
C HIS A 628 59.06 -13.04 -21.11
N PRO A 629 58.96 -11.73 -21.45
CA PRO A 629 57.93 -11.05 -22.25
C PRO A 629 57.87 -11.53 -23.72
N TYR A 630 56.73 -11.34 -24.39
CA TYR A 630 56.59 -11.59 -25.83
C TYR A 630 55.85 -10.44 -26.52
N VAL A 631 55.93 -10.39 -27.86
CA VAL A 631 55.16 -9.46 -28.69
C VAL A 631 53.81 -10.10 -29.00
N GLY A 632 52.73 -9.48 -28.54
CA GLY A 632 51.38 -9.94 -28.83
C GLY A 632 50.96 -9.64 -30.27
N ASP A 633 49.89 -10.28 -30.72
CA ASP A 633 49.32 -10.09 -32.07
C ASP A 633 48.19 -9.05 -32.11
N GLY A 634 47.76 -8.54 -30.95
CA GLY A 634 46.67 -7.56 -30.86
C GLY A 634 45.26 -8.15 -31.01
N VAL A 635 45.15 -9.47 -31.18
CA VAL A 635 43.89 -10.15 -31.54
C VAL A 635 43.59 -11.28 -30.57
N SER A 636 44.57 -12.11 -30.22
CA SER A 636 44.44 -13.29 -29.37
C SER A 636 44.29 -12.93 -27.90
N GLY A 637 43.44 -13.67 -27.18
CA GLY A 637 43.19 -13.43 -25.77
C GLY A 637 43.08 -14.68 -24.90
N LEU A 638 43.02 -14.45 -23.60
CA LEU A 638 42.72 -15.46 -22.60
C LEU A 638 41.35 -15.17 -22.00
N TYR A 639 40.54 -16.22 -21.82
CA TYR A 639 39.24 -16.08 -21.17
C TYR A 639 39.39 -16.40 -19.69
N ILE A 640 38.95 -15.48 -18.85
CA ILE A 640 38.94 -15.61 -17.39
C ILE A 640 37.50 -15.42 -16.93
N GLN A 641 36.93 -16.45 -16.32
CA GLN A 641 35.58 -16.39 -15.79
C GLN A 641 35.54 -15.74 -14.42
N ARG A 642 36.48 -16.11 -13.55
CA ARG A 642 36.50 -15.59 -12.18
C ARG A 642 37.91 -15.61 -11.62
N SER A 643 38.22 -14.64 -10.77
CA SER A 643 39.42 -14.61 -9.94
C SER A 643 39.05 -14.29 -8.50
N GLU A 644 39.14 -15.28 -7.61
CA GLU A 644 38.93 -15.11 -6.16
C GLU A 644 40.25 -15.01 -5.43
N PHE A 645 40.36 -14.06 -4.50
CA PHE A 645 41.54 -13.86 -3.67
C PHE A 645 41.15 -13.78 -2.20
N ARG A 646 41.48 -14.81 -1.43
CA ARG A 646 41.13 -14.92 -0.01
C ARG A 646 42.37 -14.81 0.86
N ILE A 647 42.26 -14.01 1.91
CA ILE A 647 43.28 -13.86 2.97
C ILE A 647 42.74 -14.53 4.24
N ASN A 648 43.53 -15.41 4.85
CA ASN A 648 43.22 -16.10 6.12
C ASN A 648 41.84 -16.78 6.15
N GLY A 649 41.38 -17.31 5.01
CA GLY A 649 40.06 -17.95 4.88
C GLY A 649 38.86 -16.99 4.89
N GLY A 650 39.09 -15.68 4.81
CA GLY A 650 38.05 -14.67 4.71
C GLY A 650 37.31 -14.67 3.36
N THR A 651 36.43 -13.67 3.18
CA THR A 651 35.71 -13.45 1.92
C THR A 651 36.67 -13.11 0.77
N ASP A 652 36.18 -13.21 -0.47
CA ASP A 652 36.94 -12.73 -1.63
C ASP A 652 37.25 -11.24 -1.48
N ALA A 653 38.53 -10.90 -1.52
CA ALA A 653 39.00 -9.54 -1.39
C ALA A 653 39.09 -8.84 -2.75
N PHE A 654 38.98 -9.53 -3.88
CA PHE A 654 38.81 -8.88 -5.18
C PHE A 654 37.37 -8.39 -5.37
N PHE A 655 37.24 -7.18 -5.93
CA PHE A 655 35.94 -6.66 -6.35
C PHE A 655 35.70 -7.03 -7.81
N SER A 656 34.44 -7.25 -8.20
CA SER A 656 34.10 -7.63 -9.58
C SER A 656 34.92 -8.83 -10.07
N SER A 657 35.03 -9.88 -9.25
CA SER A 657 35.89 -11.04 -9.52
C SER A 657 35.52 -11.79 -10.80
N GLU A 658 34.30 -11.59 -11.31
CA GLU A 658 33.77 -12.20 -12.54
C GLU A 658 33.85 -11.26 -13.77
N ASP A 659 34.11 -9.97 -13.58
CA ASP A 659 34.18 -8.99 -14.67
C ASP A 659 35.45 -8.12 -14.58
N LEU A 660 36.47 -8.55 -15.33
CA LEU A 660 37.77 -7.90 -15.44
C LEU A 660 37.74 -6.63 -16.32
N SER A 661 36.60 -6.33 -16.95
CA SER A 661 36.44 -5.10 -17.76
C SER A 661 36.22 -3.86 -16.89
N THR A 662 35.70 -4.04 -15.67
CA THR A 662 35.36 -2.96 -14.74
C THR A 662 36.56 -2.09 -14.35
N SER A 663 36.27 -0.89 -13.81
CA SER A 663 37.28 0.08 -13.37
C SER A 663 38.08 -0.40 -12.14
N SER A 664 37.56 -1.38 -11.40
CA SER A 664 38.27 -2.04 -10.29
C SER A 664 39.53 -2.77 -10.76
N TRP A 665 39.59 -3.18 -12.03
CA TRP A 665 40.73 -3.87 -12.63
C TRP A 665 41.58 -2.91 -13.47
N SER A 666 42.83 -2.75 -13.07
CA SER A 666 43.87 -2.08 -13.85
C SER A 666 44.35 -2.97 -14.99
N LYS A 667 44.81 -2.35 -16.08
CA LYS A 667 45.12 -3.03 -17.35
C LYS A 667 46.45 -2.53 -17.90
N SER A 668 47.25 -3.42 -18.50
CA SER A 668 48.47 -3.02 -19.21
C SER A 668 48.12 -2.10 -20.38
N ALA A 669 49.02 -1.17 -20.75
CA ALA A 669 48.77 -0.25 -21.86
C ALA A 669 48.42 -1.01 -23.16
N GLY A 670 47.29 -0.64 -23.79
CA GLY A 670 46.80 -1.24 -25.04
C GLY A 670 46.08 -2.60 -24.88
N LEU A 671 46.06 -3.19 -23.69
CA LEU A 671 45.28 -4.41 -23.41
C LEU A 671 43.79 -4.06 -23.39
N THR A 672 42.96 -4.89 -24.02
CA THR A 672 41.50 -4.73 -24.00
C THR A 672 40.83 -5.89 -23.28
N VAL A 673 39.68 -5.63 -22.66
CA VAL A 673 38.89 -6.66 -21.98
C VAL A 673 37.45 -6.54 -22.44
N THR A 674 36.89 -7.63 -22.96
CA THR A 674 35.48 -7.72 -23.34
C THR A 674 34.75 -8.58 -22.30
N PRO A 675 33.76 -8.03 -21.57
CA PRO A 675 32.96 -8.81 -20.63
C PRO A 675 32.01 -9.77 -21.37
N ASN A 676 31.51 -10.78 -20.67
CA ASN A 676 30.49 -11.72 -21.17
C ASN A 676 30.84 -12.33 -22.54
N ALA A 677 32.10 -12.69 -22.74
CA ALA A 677 32.64 -13.12 -24.02
C ALA A 677 32.71 -14.64 -24.19
N ALA A 678 32.51 -15.42 -23.12
CA ALA A 678 32.32 -16.87 -23.21
C ALA A 678 31.37 -17.40 -22.14
N LEU A 679 30.69 -18.49 -22.49
CA LEU A 679 29.80 -19.27 -21.63
C LEU A 679 30.59 -20.15 -20.65
N TYR A 680 30.21 -20.11 -19.37
CA TYR A 680 30.70 -21.00 -18.32
C TYR A 680 29.51 -21.60 -17.55
N LEU A 681 29.54 -22.92 -17.32
CA LEU A 681 28.43 -23.70 -16.74
C LEU A 681 28.72 -24.20 -15.30
N GLY A 682 29.74 -23.67 -14.62
CA GLY A 682 30.01 -24.00 -13.22
C GLY A 682 30.66 -25.38 -12.98
N LEU A 683 30.63 -25.81 -11.71
CA LEU A 683 31.33 -26.96 -11.13
C LEU A 683 30.52 -28.28 -11.16
N LEU A 684 29.53 -28.41 -12.04
CA LEU A 684 28.57 -29.53 -12.05
C LEU A 684 28.90 -30.71 -12.99
N ALA A 685 30.13 -30.82 -13.47
CA ALA A 685 30.60 -32.08 -14.02
C ALA A 685 31.17 -32.93 -12.86
N ASP A 686 30.35 -33.76 -12.22
CA ASP A 686 30.86 -35.08 -11.83
C ASP A 686 30.98 -35.86 -13.14
N PRO A 687 32.18 -35.95 -13.75
CA PRO A 687 32.33 -36.50 -15.10
C PRO A 687 32.03 -38.00 -15.13
N SER A 688 31.88 -38.64 -13.96
CA SER A 688 31.63 -40.06 -13.83
C SER A 688 30.15 -40.45 -13.96
N ASN A 689 29.21 -39.50 -13.85
CA ASN A 689 27.78 -39.79 -13.75
C ASN A 689 26.93 -39.42 -14.99
N ILE A 690 27.51 -38.78 -16.00
CA ILE A 690 26.80 -38.39 -17.23
C ILE A 690 27.46 -39.12 -18.40
N GLY A 691 26.90 -40.25 -18.83
CA GLY A 691 27.39 -40.95 -20.01
C GLY A 691 27.30 -40.05 -21.25
N GLY A 692 28.42 -39.84 -21.94
CA GLY A 692 28.58 -38.87 -23.04
C GLY A 692 29.70 -37.86 -22.73
N ASP A 693 30.11 -37.04 -23.70
CA ASP A 693 31.00 -35.90 -23.40
C ASP A 693 30.22 -34.85 -22.59
N PRO A 694 30.55 -34.59 -21.32
CA PRO A 694 29.83 -33.64 -20.47
C PRO A 694 29.96 -32.18 -20.92
N TYR A 695 30.65 -31.92 -22.04
CA TYR A 695 30.91 -30.61 -22.60
C TYR A 695 30.40 -30.43 -24.03
N ASP A 696 29.65 -31.39 -24.56
CA ASP A 696 28.95 -31.24 -25.82
C ASP A 696 27.95 -30.09 -25.70
N ASP A 697 28.26 -28.96 -26.34
CA ASP A 697 27.36 -27.80 -26.42
C ASP A 697 26.25 -28.02 -27.46
N GLY A 698 26.18 -29.21 -28.07
CA GLY A 698 25.23 -29.58 -29.12
C GLY A 698 25.63 -29.08 -30.50
N SER A 699 26.78 -28.38 -30.65
CA SER A 699 27.20 -27.84 -31.95
C SER A 699 27.61 -28.93 -32.93
N GLU A 700 28.28 -29.99 -32.47
CA GLU A 700 28.75 -31.08 -33.34
C GLU A 700 27.58 -31.72 -34.09
N ALA A 701 26.47 -31.97 -33.39
CA ALA A 701 25.26 -32.53 -33.96
C ALA A 701 24.58 -31.63 -35.01
N LEU A 702 24.95 -30.34 -35.11
CA LEU A 702 24.41 -29.43 -36.12
C LEU A 702 25.33 -29.28 -37.34
N VAL A 703 26.63 -29.59 -37.21
CA VAL A 703 27.60 -29.40 -38.30
C VAL A 703 27.28 -30.36 -39.46
N GLY A 704 27.14 -29.81 -40.66
CA GLY A 704 26.87 -30.57 -41.88
C GLY A 704 25.41 -31.01 -42.06
N LEU A 705 24.55 -30.77 -41.06
CA LEU A 705 23.15 -31.19 -41.07
C LEU A 705 22.39 -30.44 -42.18
N LYS A 706 21.67 -31.19 -43.03
CA LYS A 706 20.96 -30.62 -44.19
C LYS A 706 19.68 -29.92 -43.75
N TRP A 707 19.72 -28.60 -43.78
CA TRP A 707 18.67 -27.73 -43.26
C TRP A 707 17.91 -27.03 -44.39
N ALA A 708 16.59 -27.22 -44.45
CA ALA A 708 15.70 -26.40 -45.28
C ALA A 708 15.00 -25.32 -44.44
N ALA A 709 15.22 -24.05 -44.78
CA ALA A 709 14.59 -22.92 -44.10
C ALA A 709 13.35 -22.47 -44.86
N LEU A 710 12.17 -22.80 -44.33
CA LEU A 710 10.88 -22.39 -44.88
C LEU A 710 10.38 -21.15 -44.13
N GLY A 711 10.09 -20.06 -44.84
CA GLY A 711 9.56 -18.87 -44.17
C GLY A 711 9.25 -17.69 -45.08
N SER A 712 9.18 -16.50 -44.51
CA SER A 712 8.67 -15.28 -45.13
C SER A 712 9.77 -14.44 -45.80
N SER A 713 9.56 -13.12 -45.92
CA SER A 713 10.58 -12.15 -46.32
C SER A 713 11.79 -12.14 -45.38
N ILE A 714 11.59 -12.49 -44.11
CA ILE A 714 12.65 -12.59 -43.09
C ILE A 714 13.61 -13.74 -43.41
N THR A 715 13.08 -14.86 -43.93
CA THR A 715 13.89 -16.01 -44.33
C THR A 715 14.55 -15.80 -45.70
N ILE A 716 13.80 -15.40 -46.73
CA ILE A 716 14.33 -15.23 -48.10
C ILE A 716 15.35 -14.08 -48.23
N GLY A 717 15.20 -13.03 -47.41
CA GLY A 717 16.15 -11.92 -47.36
C GLY A 717 17.50 -12.29 -46.74
N ALA A 718 17.66 -13.55 -46.32
CA ALA A 718 18.88 -14.09 -45.70
C ALA A 718 19.31 -13.33 -44.43
N TYR A 719 18.35 -12.74 -43.70
CA TYR A 719 18.63 -11.92 -42.52
C TYR A 719 19.26 -12.74 -41.40
N TYR A 720 18.64 -13.84 -40.99
CA TYR A 720 19.19 -14.73 -39.95
C TYR A 720 19.76 -16.02 -40.55
N ALA A 721 19.15 -16.55 -41.62
CA ALA A 721 19.40 -17.92 -42.05
C ALA A 721 20.86 -18.20 -42.43
N THR A 722 21.51 -17.31 -43.18
CA THR A 722 22.91 -17.46 -43.56
C THR A 722 23.87 -17.33 -42.37
N LEU A 723 23.56 -16.43 -41.42
CA LEU A 723 24.34 -16.28 -40.20
C LEU A 723 24.19 -17.50 -39.30
N LEU A 724 22.97 -18.03 -39.16
CA LEU A 724 22.69 -19.25 -38.41
C LEU A 724 23.44 -20.45 -39.01
N ALA A 725 23.44 -20.61 -40.33
CA ALA A 725 24.24 -21.61 -41.01
C ALA A 725 25.74 -21.45 -40.72
N GLY A 726 26.26 -20.21 -40.75
CA GLY A 726 27.65 -19.92 -40.41
C GLY A 726 28.00 -20.21 -38.95
N GLN A 727 27.06 -20.00 -38.01
CA GLN A 727 27.25 -20.22 -36.58
C GLN A 727 27.13 -21.71 -36.16
N THR A 728 26.39 -22.50 -36.94
CA THR A 728 26.08 -23.91 -36.62
C THR A 728 26.81 -24.91 -37.51
N GLY A 729 27.28 -24.48 -38.69
CA GLY A 729 27.87 -25.37 -39.69
C GLY A 729 26.84 -26.17 -40.51
N MET A 730 25.54 -25.92 -40.35
CA MET A 730 24.48 -26.57 -41.14
C MET A 730 24.55 -26.20 -42.64
N VAL A 731 24.06 -27.09 -43.50
CA VAL A 731 23.97 -26.86 -44.94
C VAL A 731 22.58 -26.30 -45.27
N LEU A 732 22.51 -24.99 -45.50
CA LEU A 732 21.27 -24.25 -45.74
C LEU A 732 20.72 -24.42 -47.17
N THR A 733 19.46 -24.82 -47.27
CA THR A 733 18.57 -24.63 -48.43
C THR A 733 17.52 -23.58 -48.07
N ASN A 734 17.67 -22.35 -48.59
CA ASN A 734 16.74 -21.27 -48.28
C ASN A 734 15.50 -21.32 -49.19
N LEU A 735 14.34 -21.59 -48.59
CA LEU A 735 13.04 -21.73 -49.26
C LEU A 735 12.05 -20.64 -48.82
N GLY A 736 12.55 -19.48 -48.41
CA GLY A 736 11.69 -18.35 -48.04
C GLY A 736 10.86 -17.82 -49.22
N ALA A 737 9.68 -17.27 -48.92
CA ALA A 737 8.80 -16.63 -49.88
C ALA A 737 8.51 -15.19 -49.44
N SER A 738 9.04 -14.22 -50.18
CA SER A 738 8.87 -12.79 -49.85
C SER A 738 7.41 -12.37 -49.96
N GLY A 739 6.92 -11.67 -48.93
CA GLY A 739 5.61 -11.04 -48.94
C GLY A 739 4.43 -12.00 -49.08
N SER A 740 4.55 -13.27 -48.68
CA SER A 740 3.46 -14.24 -48.72
C SER A 740 3.10 -14.79 -47.34
N ALA A 741 1.85 -15.26 -47.19
CA ALA A 741 1.37 -15.97 -46.01
C ALA A 741 1.46 -17.50 -46.17
N LEU A 742 1.43 -18.24 -45.05
CA LEU A 742 1.50 -19.69 -45.04
C LEU A 742 0.21 -20.33 -45.59
N GLY A 743 -0.93 -19.73 -45.29
CA GLY A 743 -2.25 -20.16 -45.76
C GLY A 743 -2.95 -19.09 -46.61
N LEU A 744 -4.28 -19.07 -46.50
CA LEU A 744 -5.14 -18.11 -47.17
C LEU A 744 -4.84 -16.66 -46.74
N SER A 745 -4.61 -15.80 -47.72
CA SER A 745 -4.47 -14.34 -47.60
C SER A 745 -4.87 -13.69 -48.92
N THR A 746 -5.88 -12.82 -48.92
CA THR A 746 -6.47 -12.28 -50.16
C THR A 746 -6.17 -10.80 -50.40
N THR A 747 -5.63 -10.08 -49.41
CA THR A 747 -5.33 -8.64 -49.53
C THR A 747 -3.90 -8.34 -49.10
N ALA A 748 -3.14 -7.67 -49.99
CA ALA A 748 -1.74 -7.24 -49.85
C ALA A 748 -0.63 -8.32 -49.88
N TYR A 749 -0.94 -9.59 -49.58
CA TYR A 749 0.04 -10.69 -49.55
C TYR A 749 -0.50 -11.92 -50.30
N PRO A 750 0.25 -12.55 -51.23
CA PRO A 750 -0.22 -13.75 -51.92
C PRO A 750 -0.50 -14.90 -50.95
N SER A 751 -1.62 -15.60 -51.16
CA SER A 751 -1.93 -16.86 -50.47
C SER A 751 -0.93 -17.95 -50.82
N TYR A 752 -0.63 -18.83 -49.86
CA TYR A 752 0.05 -20.11 -50.08
C TYR A 752 1.49 -20.04 -50.62
N GLY A 753 2.10 -18.86 -50.76
CA GLY A 753 3.44 -18.75 -51.36
C GLY A 753 4.51 -19.43 -50.51
N MET A 754 4.36 -19.45 -49.17
CA MET A 754 5.22 -20.27 -48.31
C MET A 754 4.89 -21.76 -48.41
N SER A 755 3.61 -22.17 -48.33
CA SER A 755 3.25 -23.59 -48.42
C SER A 755 3.59 -24.22 -49.78
N ASN A 756 3.56 -23.44 -50.86
CA ASN A 756 3.95 -23.89 -52.19
C ASN A 756 5.43 -24.26 -52.29
N LYS A 757 6.29 -23.72 -51.40
CA LYS A 757 7.71 -24.05 -51.33
C LYS A 757 8.00 -25.38 -50.64
N ILE A 758 7.01 -25.99 -49.99
CA ILE A 758 7.19 -27.29 -49.34
C ILE A 758 7.60 -28.35 -50.36
N VAL A 759 7.07 -28.30 -51.59
CA VAL A 759 7.42 -29.28 -52.65
C VAL A 759 8.89 -29.22 -53.08
N ASP A 760 9.54 -28.08 -52.83
CA ASP A 760 10.94 -27.83 -53.18
C ASP A 760 11.90 -28.30 -52.06
N ILE A 761 11.39 -28.78 -50.93
CA ILE A 761 12.23 -29.35 -49.85
C ILE A 761 12.89 -30.63 -50.37
N PRO A 762 14.24 -30.72 -50.38
CA PRO A 762 14.95 -31.94 -50.78
C PRO A 762 14.55 -33.14 -49.91
N ALA A 763 14.38 -34.31 -50.52
CA ALA A 763 13.94 -35.51 -49.79
C ALA A 763 14.96 -35.99 -48.74
N ASP A 764 16.24 -35.63 -48.90
CA ASP A 764 17.34 -35.91 -47.97
C ASP A 764 17.53 -34.81 -46.90
N THR A 765 16.60 -33.86 -46.80
CA THR A 765 16.57 -32.88 -45.71
C THR A 765 16.46 -33.57 -44.36
N GLU A 766 17.31 -33.16 -43.42
CA GLU A 766 17.36 -33.71 -42.06
C GLU A 766 16.69 -32.77 -41.06
N PHE A 767 16.61 -31.48 -41.38
CA PHE A 767 16.04 -30.47 -40.52
C PHE A 767 15.28 -29.40 -41.31
N VAL A 768 14.10 -29.00 -40.81
CA VAL A 768 13.28 -27.94 -41.38
C VAL A 768 12.95 -26.92 -40.30
N THR A 769 13.25 -25.65 -40.57
CA THR A 769 12.67 -24.55 -39.79
C THR A 769 11.44 -24.02 -40.50
N LEU A 770 10.35 -23.86 -39.75
CA LEU A 770 9.13 -23.19 -40.21
C LEU A 770 9.01 -21.84 -39.51
N GLU A 771 9.26 -20.76 -40.24
CA GLU A 771 9.02 -19.38 -39.82
C GLU A 771 7.72 -18.89 -40.49
N PRO A 772 6.55 -18.99 -39.84
CA PRO A 772 5.27 -18.64 -40.45
C PRO A 772 5.15 -17.14 -40.75
N GLY A 773 5.91 -16.32 -40.02
CA GLY A 773 6.10 -14.90 -40.26
C GLY A 773 4.88 -14.01 -40.02
N PRO A 774 5.10 -12.69 -39.99
CA PRO A 774 4.07 -11.74 -39.56
C PRO A 774 3.03 -11.43 -40.64
N ASN A 775 3.22 -11.92 -41.88
CA ASN A 775 2.36 -11.62 -43.03
C ASN A 775 0.92 -12.14 -42.85
N ALA A 776 0.74 -13.25 -42.10
CA ALA A 776 -0.60 -13.78 -41.81
C ALA A 776 -1.44 -12.76 -41.03
N PHE A 777 -0.84 -12.07 -40.05
CA PHE A 777 -1.49 -10.98 -39.32
C PHE A 777 -1.59 -9.70 -40.16
N GLY A 778 -0.54 -9.38 -40.92
CA GLY A 778 -0.46 -8.18 -41.75
C GLY A 778 -1.50 -8.12 -42.88
N ALA A 779 -1.97 -9.28 -43.34
CA ALA A 779 -3.05 -9.40 -44.31
C ALA A 779 -4.41 -9.12 -43.67
N GLN A 780 -5.25 -8.32 -44.35
CA GLN A 780 -6.54 -7.87 -43.80
C GLN A 780 -7.57 -9.01 -43.67
N GLU A 781 -7.45 -10.07 -44.48
CA GLU A 781 -8.50 -11.08 -44.63
C GLU A 781 -8.10 -12.47 -44.09
N THR A 782 -6.90 -12.63 -43.52
CA THR A 782 -6.49 -13.94 -42.97
C THR A 782 -7.36 -14.29 -41.77
N PRO A 783 -8.18 -15.36 -41.84
CA PRO A 783 -8.92 -15.82 -40.69
C PRO A 783 -7.95 -16.46 -39.70
N LEU A 784 -8.00 -16.06 -38.43
CA LEU A 784 -7.19 -16.70 -37.40
C LEU A 784 -7.53 -18.19 -37.31
N GLY A 785 -8.82 -18.53 -37.31
CA GLY A 785 -9.34 -19.88 -37.11
C GLY A 785 -9.42 -20.27 -35.65
N ALA A 786 -9.54 -21.57 -35.41
CA ALA A 786 -9.60 -22.16 -34.07
C ALA A 786 -8.59 -23.31 -33.92
N PHE A 787 -8.21 -23.57 -32.67
CA PHE A 787 -7.41 -24.72 -32.32
C PHE A 787 -8.14 -26.02 -32.72
N GLY A 788 -7.51 -26.83 -33.58
CA GLY A 788 -8.10 -28.01 -34.19
C GLY A 788 -8.38 -27.89 -35.69
N ASP A 789 -8.28 -26.69 -36.26
CA ASP A 789 -8.26 -26.54 -37.72
C ASP A 789 -7.03 -27.25 -38.32
N THR A 790 -7.20 -27.90 -39.48
CA THR A 790 -6.12 -28.69 -40.12
C THR A 790 -5.92 -28.37 -41.60
N THR A 791 -6.52 -27.30 -42.12
CA THR A 791 -6.45 -26.91 -43.54
C THR A 791 -5.87 -25.51 -43.71
N TYR A 792 -5.32 -25.19 -44.88
CA TYR A 792 -4.75 -23.87 -45.16
C TYR A 792 -5.76 -22.70 -45.19
N ALA A 793 -7.03 -22.93 -44.84
CA ALA A 793 -8.08 -21.91 -44.83
C ALA A 793 -7.97 -20.90 -43.66
N THR A 794 -7.33 -21.29 -42.57
CA THR A 794 -7.13 -20.45 -41.37
C THR A 794 -5.67 -20.44 -40.95
N HIS A 795 -5.26 -19.49 -40.10
CA HIS A 795 -3.89 -19.45 -39.60
C HIS A 795 -3.57 -20.71 -38.77
N TYR A 796 -4.43 -21.08 -37.80
CA TYR A 796 -4.31 -22.34 -37.05
C TYR A 796 -4.15 -23.55 -37.98
N GLY A 797 -5.06 -23.69 -38.96
CA GLY A 797 -5.03 -24.81 -39.87
C GLY A 797 -3.84 -24.81 -40.84
N SER A 798 -3.34 -23.64 -41.24
CA SER A 798 -2.18 -23.52 -42.13
C SER A 798 -0.89 -24.00 -41.47
N LEU A 799 -0.71 -23.73 -40.18
CA LEU A 799 0.42 -24.21 -39.39
C LEU A 799 0.40 -25.74 -39.31
N TRP A 800 -0.76 -26.32 -39.03
CA TRP A 800 -0.96 -27.76 -38.98
C TRP A 800 -0.70 -28.42 -40.35
N ALA A 801 -1.36 -27.92 -41.39
CA ALA A 801 -1.27 -28.45 -42.74
C ALA A 801 0.17 -28.38 -43.29
N ALA A 802 0.89 -27.29 -43.00
CA ALA A 802 2.29 -27.14 -43.38
C ALA A 802 3.17 -28.21 -42.74
N CYS A 803 3.05 -28.45 -41.43
CA CYS A 803 3.84 -29.47 -40.75
C CYS A 803 3.55 -30.88 -41.28
N VAL A 804 2.28 -31.20 -41.57
CA VAL A 804 1.89 -32.47 -42.19
C VAL A 804 2.49 -32.60 -43.59
N ALA A 805 2.44 -31.55 -44.41
CA ALA A 805 3.00 -31.55 -45.76
C ALA A 805 4.53 -31.65 -45.76
N ILE A 806 5.22 -30.96 -44.85
CA ILE A 806 6.68 -31.08 -44.66
C ILE A 806 7.03 -32.53 -44.29
N ARG A 807 6.30 -33.15 -43.36
CA ARG A 807 6.54 -34.55 -42.99
C ARG A 807 6.27 -35.51 -44.17
N ALA A 808 5.31 -35.21 -45.03
CA ALA A 808 5.08 -36.01 -46.23
C ALA A 808 6.23 -35.88 -47.26
N GLN A 809 6.78 -34.67 -47.41
CA GLN A 809 7.87 -34.39 -48.36
C GLN A 809 9.24 -34.87 -47.87
N ALA A 810 9.54 -34.67 -46.58
CA ALA A 810 10.79 -35.05 -45.94
C ALA A 810 10.48 -35.85 -44.65
N PRO A 811 10.16 -37.15 -44.76
CA PRO A 811 9.67 -37.97 -43.63
C PRO A 811 10.60 -38.02 -42.43
N ASN A 812 11.91 -37.98 -42.68
CA ASN A 812 12.94 -38.08 -41.65
C ASN A 812 13.32 -36.72 -41.04
N ALA A 813 12.90 -35.60 -41.65
CA ALA A 813 13.28 -34.29 -41.18
C ALA A 813 12.69 -33.98 -39.80
N LYS A 814 13.50 -33.41 -38.92
CA LYS A 814 13.01 -32.76 -37.70
C LYS A 814 12.42 -31.40 -38.08
N ILE A 815 11.28 -31.04 -37.50
CA ILE A 815 10.63 -29.75 -37.76
C ILE A 815 10.75 -28.92 -36.49
N VAL A 816 11.26 -27.70 -36.61
CA VAL A 816 11.24 -26.69 -35.54
C VAL A 816 10.51 -25.46 -36.05
N MET A 817 9.56 -24.96 -35.28
CA MET A 817 8.87 -23.72 -35.61
C MET A 817 9.59 -22.54 -34.95
N ILE A 818 9.91 -21.51 -35.72
CA ILE A 818 10.43 -20.23 -35.21
C ILE A 818 9.27 -19.27 -35.18
N GLY A 819 8.84 -18.87 -33.98
CA GLY A 819 7.70 -17.99 -33.79
C GLY A 819 7.89 -16.62 -34.43
N THR A 820 6.79 -15.95 -34.71
CA THR A 820 6.77 -14.58 -35.22
C THR A 820 7.08 -13.57 -34.10
N TYR A 821 7.73 -12.45 -34.45
CA TYR A 821 7.84 -11.26 -33.58
C TYR A 821 7.02 -10.07 -34.11
N SER A 822 6.76 -9.10 -33.24
CA SER A 822 6.10 -7.84 -33.62
C SER A 822 7.04 -6.89 -34.33
N GLY A 823 6.55 -6.20 -35.36
CA GLY A 823 7.15 -4.96 -35.85
C GLY A 823 7.06 -3.81 -34.85
N GLY A 824 7.76 -2.71 -35.17
CA GLY A 824 7.88 -1.50 -34.35
C GLY A 824 6.65 -0.60 -34.29
N PRO A 825 6.70 0.49 -33.50
CA PRO A 825 5.56 1.37 -33.24
C PRO A 825 5.05 2.11 -34.48
N GLY A 826 5.92 2.46 -35.43
CA GLY A 826 5.55 3.12 -36.69
C GLY A 826 5.13 2.15 -37.80
N HIS A 827 5.36 0.84 -37.65
CA HIS A 827 5.03 -0.13 -38.70
C HIS A 827 3.51 -0.26 -38.87
N ALA A 828 3.01 0.02 -40.08
CA ALA A 828 1.58 0.28 -40.30
C ALA A 828 0.67 -0.92 -40.06
N THR A 829 1.16 -2.14 -40.30
CA THR A 829 0.33 -3.36 -40.43
C THR A 829 0.78 -4.54 -39.56
N HIS A 830 2.04 -4.60 -39.10
CA HIS A 830 2.64 -5.79 -38.46
C HIS A 830 3.07 -5.55 -37.00
N ARG A 831 2.37 -4.65 -36.29
CA ARG A 831 2.72 -4.29 -34.91
C ARG A 831 1.65 -4.74 -33.91
N VAL A 832 2.06 -5.08 -32.70
CA VAL A 832 1.16 -5.28 -31.55
C VAL A 832 0.39 -3.99 -31.23
N GLY A 833 -0.76 -4.15 -30.56
CA GLY A 833 -1.68 -3.04 -30.27
C GLY A 833 -2.60 -2.66 -31.45
N ARG A 834 -2.59 -3.45 -32.52
CA ARG A 834 -3.48 -3.34 -33.68
C ARG A 834 -4.37 -4.58 -33.77
N VAL A 835 -5.52 -4.43 -34.44
CA VAL A 835 -6.30 -5.53 -34.99
C VAL A 835 -6.11 -5.62 -36.51
N ASN A 836 -6.11 -6.84 -37.04
CA ASN A 836 -6.17 -7.08 -38.48
C ASN A 836 -7.60 -6.83 -39.01
N GLY A 837 -7.82 -6.99 -40.32
CA GLY A 837 -9.14 -6.73 -40.92
C GLY A 837 -10.25 -7.70 -40.48
N GLN A 838 -9.90 -8.82 -39.85
CA GLN A 838 -10.83 -9.78 -39.26
C GLN A 838 -11.06 -9.54 -37.75
N GLY A 839 -10.53 -8.45 -37.19
CA GLY A 839 -10.69 -8.11 -35.77
C GLY A 839 -9.76 -8.88 -34.82
N ASN A 840 -8.81 -9.66 -35.35
CA ASN A 840 -7.88 -10.44 -34.54
C ASN A 840 -6.63 -9.63 -34.21
N THR A 841 -6.02 -9.88 -33.05
CA THR A 841 -4.82 -9.21 -32.57
C THR A 841 -3.57 -10.05 -32.82
N MET A 842 -2.39 -9.41 -32.89
CA MET A 842 -1.12 -10.10 -33.17
C MET A 842 -0.77 -11.14 -32.09
N ASP A 843 -1.13 -10.89 -30.82
CA ASP A 843 -0.94 -11.86 -29.72
C ASP A 843 -1.74 -13.15 -29.92
N GLN A 844 -2.90 -13.09 -30.59
CA GLN A 844 -3.66 -14.29 -30.93
C GLN A 844 -2.95 -15.14 -32.00
N PHE A 845 -2.21 -14.52 -32.92
CA PHE A 845 -1.38 -15.23 -33.89
C PHE A 845 -0.18 -15.88 -33.19
N PHE A 846 0.52 -15.16 -32.31
CA PHE A 846 1.59 -15.74 -31.48
C PHE A 846 1.11 -16.95 -30.66
N LYS A 847 -0.10 -16.84 -30.10
CA LYS A 847 -0.73 -17.94 -29.38
C LYS A 847 -1.00 -19.14 -30.29
N ALA A 848 -1.53 -18.91 -31.48
CA ALA A 848 -1.83 -19.98 -32.44
C ALA A 848 -0.59 -20.78 -32.84
N GLU A 849 0.52 -20.08 -33.15
CA GLU A 849 1.81 -20.71 -33.48
C GLU A 849 2.29 -21.63 -32.35
N ARG A 850 2.27 -21.14 -31.11
CA ARG A 850 2.69 -21.90 -29.92
C ARG A 850 1.79 -23.10 -29.65
N GLU A 851 0.48 -22.92 -29.73
CA GLU A 851 -0.50 -23.99 -29.48
C GLU A 851 -0.37 -25.11 -30.52
N VAL A 852 -0.24 -24.78 -31.81
CA VAL A 852 -0.10 -25.79 -32.87
C VAL A 852 1.23 -26.54 -32.75
N ALA A 853 2.34 -25.83 -32.49
CA ALA A 853 3.64 -26.49 -32.27
C ALA A 853 3.58 -27.48 -31.10
N HIS A 854 2.97 -27.08 -29.98
CA HIS A 854 2.74 -27.94 -28.83
C HIS A 854 1.84 -29.14 -29.16
N ALA A 855 0.74 -28.93 -29.88
CA ALA A 855 -0.19 -29.99 -30.26
C ALA A 855 0.45 -31.06 -31.17
N LEU A 856 1.36 -30.64 -32.05
CA LEU A 856 2.09 -31.53 -32.96
C LEU A 856 3.35 -32.16 -32.32
N GLY A 857 3.70 -31.76 -31.09
CA GLY A 857 4.90 -32.24 -30.41
C GLY A 857 6.20 -31.81 -31.10
N ILE A 858 6.20 -30.67 -31.80
CA ILE A 858 7.39 -30.11 -32.44
C ILE A 858 7.99 -28.99 -31.58
N PRO A 859 9.31 -28.82 -31.53
CA PRO A 859 9.91 -27.72 -30.78
C PRO A 859 9.55 -26.35 -31.36
N PHE A 860 9.41 -25.37 -30.46
CA PHE A 860 9.06 -23.99 -30.78
C PHE A 860 10.14 -23.05 -30.24
N ILE A 861 10.71 -22.22 -31.11
CA ILE A 861 11.64 -21.14 -30.75
C ILE A 861 10.84 -19.85 -30.65
N ASP A 862 10.70 -19.35 -29.43
CA ASP A 862 10.06 -18.06 -29.16
C ASP A 862 11.05 -16.92 -29.39
N ILE A 863 11.08 -16.39 -30.61
CA ILE A 863 12.07 -15.40 -31.01
C ILE A 863 11.96 -14.07 -30.24
N SER A 864 10.83 -13.80 -29.59
CA SER A 864 10.67 -12.59 -28.76
C SER A 864 11.66 -12.56 -27.58
N GLN A 865 12.11 -13.73 -27.11
CA GLN A 865 13.12 -13.87 -26.06
C GLN A 865 14.53 -13.48 -26.50
N SER A 866 14.79 -13.33 -27.81
CA SER A 866 16.01 -12.68 -28.30
C SER A 866 16.07 -11.18 -27.93
N GLY A 867 14.95 -10.62 -27.47
CA GLY A 867 14.79 -9.19 -27.21
C GLY A 867 14.49 -8.38 -28.48
N MET A 868 14.15 -9.03 -29.60
CA MET A 868 13.65 -8.37 -30.81
C MET A 868 12.12 -8.22 -30.75
N GLY A 869 11.63 -7.00 -30.96
CA GLY A 869 10.21 -6.73 -31.06
C GLY A 869 9.88 -5.25 -31.06
N TYR A 870 8.64 -4.93 -30.63
CA TYR A 870 8.05 -3.60 -30.69
C TYR A 870 8.91 -2.49 -30.07
N LEU A 871 9.46 -2.71 -28.86
CA LEU A 871 10.21 -1.69 -28.12
C LEU A 871 11.64 -1.48 -28.64
N THR A 872 12.17 -2.44 -29.39
CA THR A 872 13.57 -2.47 -29.82
C THR A 872 13.71 -2.34 -31.34
N SER A 873 12.65 -1.92 -32.03
CA SER A 873 12.62 -1.86 -33.50
C SER A 873 13.73 -0.97 -34.06
N THR A 874 14.01 0.17 -33.43
CA THR A 874 15.07 1.09 -33.84
C THR A 874 16.48 0.52 -33.67
N LEU A 875 16.64 -0.48 -32.79
CA LEU A 875 17.93 -1.14 -32.57
C LEU A 875 18.15 -2.29 -33.55
N TYR A 876 17.11 -3.08 -33.84
CA TYR A 876 17.26 -4.38 -34.50
C TYR A 876 16.53 -4.50 -35.85
N MET A 877 15.74 -3.52 -36.28
CA MET A 877 15.01 -3.57 -37.54
C MET A 877 15.40 -2.41 -38.46
N ALA A 878 15.43 -2.65 -39.76
CA ALA A 878 15.80 -1.64 -40.77
C ALA A 878 14.60 -0.75 -41.15
N ASP A 879 13.41 -1.32 -41.15
CA ASP A 879 12.15 -0.69 -41.55
C ASP A 879 11.03 -0.95 -40.54
N GLU A 880 11.42 -1.18 -39.28
CA GLU A 880 10.52 -1.60 -38.19
C GLU A 880 9.80 -2.93 -38.41
N LEU A 881 10.27 -3.78 -39.34
CA LEU A 881 9.83 -5.16 -39.49
C LEU A 881 10.99 -6.11 -39.80
N HIS A 882 11.73 -5.83 -40.86
CA HIS A 882 12.85 -6.65 -41.31
C HIS A 882 14.09 -6.39 -40.46
N PRO A 883 14.85 -7.42 -40.05
CA PRO A 883 16.05 -7.23 -39.25
C PRO A 883 17.09 -6.37 -39.97
N ASN A 884 17.76 -5.48 -39.24
CA ASN A 884 19.02 -4.87 -39.71
C ASN A 884 20.21 -5.80 -39.36
N ALA A 885 21.45 -5.41 -39.67
CA ALA A 885 22.62 -6.27 -39.39
C ALA A 885 22.74 -6.70 -37.91
N ALA A 886 22.40 -5.84 -36.95
CA ALA A 886 22.44 -6.18 -35.53
C ALA A 886 21.29 -7.13 -35.14
N GLY A 887 20.08 -6.91 -35.67
CA GLY A 887 18.95 -7.81 -35.47
C GLY A 887 19.15 -9.18 -36.12
N SER A 888 19.69 -9.20 -37.34
CA SER A 888 20.11 -10.40 -38.06
C SER A 888 21.04 -11.29 -37.22
N LEU A 889 22.09 -10.69 -36.66
CA LEU A 889 23.03 -11.40 -35.79
C LEU A 889 22.38 -11.89 -34.50
N ARG A 890 21.51 -11.07 -33.90
CA ARG A 890 20.79 -11.41 -32.65
C ARG A 890 19.82 -12.58 -32.85
N HIS A 891 19.04 -12.54 -33.91
CA HIS A 891 18.10 -13.60 -34.29
C HIS A 891 18.86 -14.92 -34.52
N ALA A 892 19.91 -14.89 -35.35
CA ALA A 892 20.71 -16.07 -35.64
C ALA A 892 21.37 -16.66 -34.39
N THR A 893 21.97 -15.81 -33.54
CA THR A 893 22.62 -16.25 -32.30
C THR A 893 21.64 -16.94 -31.35
N TYR A 894 20.46 -16.33 -31.15
CA TYR A 894 19.44 -16.90 -30.28
C TYR A 894 18.91 -18.24 -30.82
N ASP A 895 18.66 -18.34 -32.12
CA ASP A 895 18.25 -19.60 -32.76
C ASP A 895 19.34 -20.67 -32.61
N ALA A 896 20.61 -20.32 -32.83
CA ALA A 896 21.74 -21.25 -32.68
C ALA A 896 21.81 -21.82 -31.26
N GLU A 897 21.64 -20.98 -30.24
CA GLU A 897 21.60 -21.41 -28.84
C GLU A 897 20.41 -22.35 -28.56
N CYS A 898 19.23 -22.03 -29.08
CA CYS A 898 18.05 -22.89 -28.96
C CYS A 898 18.27 -24.25 -29.62
N LEU A 899 18.83 -24.29 -30.83
CA LEU A 899 19.10 -25.55 -31.56
C LEU A 899 20.16 -26.38 -30.86
N ARG A 900 21.21 -25.76 -30.34
CA ARG A 900 22.23 -26.40 -29.51
C ARG A 900 21.63 -27.01 -28.25
N GLN A 901 20.73 -26.31 -27.57
CA GLN A 901 19.98 -26.87 -26.44
C GLN A 901 19.14 -28.09 -26.84
N MET A 902 18.49 -28.04 -28.00
CA MET A 902 17.71 -29.17 -28.52
C MET A 902 18.59 -30.36 -28.91
N ALA A 903 19.76 -30.10 -29.50
CA ALA A 903 20.77 -31.13 -29.81
C ALA A 903 21.23 -31.87 -28.56
N ARG A 904 21.54 -31.14 -27.48
CA ARG A 904 21.88 -31.74 -26.18
C ARG A 904 20.75 -32.58 -25.56
N ARG A 905 19.50 -32.26 -25.90
CA ARG A 905 18.32 -33.06 -25.50
C ARG A 905 18.04 -34.23 -26.46
N GLY A 906 18.94 -34.49 -27.40
CA GLY A 906 18.88 -35.62 -28.33
C GLY A 906 17.97 -35.40 -29.54
N LEU A 907 17.59 -34.17 -29.87
CA LEU A 907 16.70 -33.92 -31.03
C LEU A 907 17.31 -34.41 -32.35
N PHE A 908 18.62 -34.23 -32.52
CA PHE A 908 19.34 -34.53 -33.76
C PHE A 908 20.16 -35.83 -33.69
N GLY A 909 20.17 -36.51 -32.53
CA GLY A 909 20.90 -37.76 -32.29
C GLY A 909 22.40 -37.56 -32.08
N ALA A 910 23.02 -38.55 -31.43
CA ALA A 910 24.44 -38.87 -31.52
C ALA A 910 24.57 -40.17 -32.33
#